data_AF-A0A2I1EAK8-F1
#
_entry.id   AF-A0A2I1EAK8-F1
#
_cell.length_a   1.000
_cell.length_b   1.000
_cell.length_c   1.000
_cell.angle_alpha   90.00
_cell.angle_beta   90.00
_cell.angle_gamma   90.00
#
_symmetry.space_group_name_H-M   'P 1'
#
loop_
_entity.id
_entity.type
_entity.pdbx_description
1 polymer ?
#
loop_
_entity_poly.entity_id
_entity_poly.type
_entity_poly.pdbx_seq_one_letter_code
_entity_poly.pdbx_strand_id
1 'polypeptide(L)'
;MNENNKNLVDGNQAPTSDNVVAKGLVSSESNFLQLIEEVTKIYNEIVEQTAERNKKICEDILNRVQVAEASVRNLKDRKEFFTEENYIKLYRLVNIIRKMRQFLVEITQLKGLKKYIHSKAIQEIFNNLVNEFEATIRILQVSISLESSTSAEELTLSTVCAGREAASKVEIPFADFLQLIDEVTKLYNEIVEIYQKAEHNKRICEAMLNRVKIADTALKNLRIRNLDFFSKKNYDNFRNLVIIIKEIRQFLIEITKSSGFEKLTGTSSINENFSNLIDKFESAIKPLQFSLIIYFNADDYKKVKTDVKDLTAEEWIKKNMKEEDIKYFEYSEFNKIKKIGEGGFGVVNRAETNDKVQVALKGLIEKKSSKIEENVIENFVKELKNLRKVAHHVNIISFLGISKDDIGYVMVLEYANEGNLRDYFNRKFDSLQWENKIRMALDITCGLKCLHSDGIIHRDLHSKNILVNNGRLLIADFGLSKRLTEVTSNSKSNNIGIIEYVEPQCLRSVNYVKDKRSDVYSLGVLLWEITSGHPPFHTAERDMLGYHISHENLREEPIDGTPSEYRQLYQKCWDGDPEKRPNINEVYNEILRQYANDANEQQEDPLAASISDNLNSLYKQSGQLGLCIETCSIDCNRQ
;
A
#
# COMPACT_ATOMS: atom_id res chain seq x y z
N MET A 1 44.25 -20.64 -33.24
CA MET A 1 43.04 -20.80 -34.07
C MET A 1 42.06 -19.73 -33.62
N ASN A 2 42.38 -18.50 -34.00
CA ASN A 2 41.72 -17.71 -35.07
C ASN A 2 40.55 -16.94 -34.45
N GLU A 3 40.81 -15.69 -34.06
CA GLU A 3 40.50 -14.47 -34.84
C GLU A 3 39.05 -14.04 -34.54
N ASN A 4 38.69 -12.83 -34.12
CA ASN A 4 39.36 -11.55 -34.07
C ASN A 4 38.71 -10.69 -32.97
N ASN A 5 39.54 -10.03 -32.17
CA ASN A 5 39.15 -8.97 -31.25
C ASN A 5 40.07 -7.78 -31.56
N LYS A 6 39.58 -6.79 -32.32
CA LYS A 6 40.15 -5.44 -32.48
C LYS A 6 39.36 -4.61 -33.50
N ASN A 7 38.62 -3.61 -33.03
CA ASN A 7 38.96 -2.18 -33.23
C ASN A 7 37.72 -1.30 -32.95
N LEU A 8 37.86 -0.51 -31.89
CA LEU A 8 37.14 0.73 -31.63
C LEU A 8 37.88 1.89 -32.33
N VAL A 9 37.12 2.93 -32.68
CA VAL A 9 37.53 4.29 -33.13
C VAL A 9 37.97 4.32 -34.61
N ASP A 10 37.41 5.10 -35.53
CA ASP A 10 36.81 6.44 -35.50
C ASP A 10 35.93 6.64 -36.75
N GLY A 11 34.98 7.60 -36.74
CA GLY A 11 34.36 8.08 -37.97
C GLY A 11 32.91 8.52 -37.88
N ASN A 12 32.71 9.78 -37.47
CA ASN A 12 31.51 10.56 -37.79
C ASN A 12 31.19 10.46 -39.30
N GLN A 13 30.05 9.85 -39.65
CA GLN A 13 29.23 10.24 -40.78
C GLN A 13 27.86 9.55 -40.68
N ALA A 14 26.83 10.36 -40.44
CA ALA A 14 25.45 9.95 -40.67
C ALA A 14 25.26 9.60 -42.15
N PRO A 15 24.45 8.56 -42.44
CA PRO A 15 23.44 8.76 -43.45
C PRO A 15 22.07 8.25 -42.97
N THR A 16 21.09 9.14 -43.14
CA THR A 16 19.66 8.90 -43.11
C THR A 16 19.27 7.80 -44.11
N SER A 17 19.11 6.54 -43.67
CA SER A 17 18.61 5.45 -44.52
C SER A 17 17.07 5.44 -44.63
N ASP A 18 16.36 5.90 -43.60
CA ASP A 18 14.89 5.85 -43.57
C ASP A 18 14.23 6.87 -44.50
N ASN A 19 14.91 7.99 -44.80
CA ASN A 19 14.41 9.01 -45.73
C ASN A 19 14.63 8.64 -47.21
N VAL A 20 15.50 7.67 -47.52
CA VAL A 20 15.80 7.29 -48.92
C VAL A 20 14.79 6.25 -49.42
N VAL A 21 14.31 5.35 -48.55
CA VAL A 21 13.26 4.37 -48.90
C VAL A 21 11.91 5.07 -49.12
N ALA A 22 11.63 6.16 -48.39
CA ALA A 22 10.39 6.92 -48.53
C ALA A 22 10.30 7.77 -49.81
N LYS A 23 11.43 8.18 -50.41
CA LYS A 23 11.46 9.09 -51.57
C LYS A 23 11.16 8.43 -52.93
N GLY A 24 11.10 7.10 -53.00
CA GLY A 24 10.92 6.35 -54.26
C GLY A 24 9.51 5.80 -54.50
N LEU A 25 8.58 5.95 -53.56
CA LEU A 25 7.22 5.42 -53.64
C LEU A 25 6.24 6.57 -53.82
N VAL A 26 5.86 6.82 -55.06
CA VAL A 26 4.79 7.76 -55.43
C VAL A 26 3.57 7.50 -54.54
N SER A 27 3.14 8.55 -53.83
CA SER A 27 2.03 8.57 -52.87
C SER A 27 0.70 8.33 -53.57
N SER A 28 0.32 7.06 -53.73
CA SER A 28 -1.07 6.70 -54.06
C SER A 28 -1.86 6.52 -52.77
N GLU A 29 -3.14 6.91 -52.78
CA GLU A 29 -4.12 6.66 -51.71
C GLU A 29 -4.09 5.18 -51.26
N SER A 30 -3.82 4.26 -52.19
CA SER A 30 -3.61 2.83 -51.93
C SER A 30 -2.46 2.53 -50.95
N ASN A 31 -1.34 3.26 -51.02
CA ASN A 31 -0.19 3.02 -50.14
C ASN A 31 -0.48 3.46 -48.70
N PHE A 32 -1.27 4.51 -48.51
CA PHE A 32 -1.72 4.94 -47.19
C PHE A 32 -2.72 3.96 -46.59
N LEU A 33 -3.71 3.52 -47.38
CA LEU A 33 -4.70 2.54 -46.93
C LEU A 33 -4.02 1.23 -46.49
N GLN A 34 -2.97 0.81 -47.20
CA GLN A 34 -2.14 -0.35 -46.82
C GLN A 34 -1.44 -0.16 -45.46
N LEU A 35 -0.89 1.02 -45.18
CA LEU A 35 -0.30 1.32 -43.87
C LEU A 35 -1.35 1.35 -42.75
N ILE A 36 -2.56 1.85 -43.01
CA ILE A 36 -3.65 1.85 -42.03
C ILE A 36 -4.09 0.41 -41.72
N GLU A 37 -4.26 -0.42 -42.75
CA GLU A 37 -4.58 -1.84 -42.58
C GLU A 37 -3.50 -2.59 -41.82
N GLU A 38 -2.24 -2.21 -42.00
CA GLU A 38 -1.13 -2.80 -41.27
C GLU A 38 -1.15 -2.47 -39.78
N VAL A 39 -1.52 -1.24 -39.38
CA VAL A 39 -1.71 -0.88 -37.97
C VAL A 39 -2.82 -1.74 -37.34
N THR A 40 -3.95 -1.90 -38.05
CA THR A 40 -5.06 -2.75 -37.59
C THR A 40 -4.65 -4.23 -37.49
N LYS A 41 -3.85 -4.72 -38.44
CA LYS A 41 -3.31 -6.08 -38.41
C LYS A 41 -2.39 -6.32 -37.22
N ILE A 42 -1.42 -5.42 -36.99
CA ILE A 42 -0.48 -5.53 -35.86
C ILE A 42 -1.23 -5.46 -34.52
N TYR A 43 -2.25 -4.61 -34.42
CA TYR A 43 -3.12 -4.56 -33.24
C TYR A 43 -3.78 -5.92 -32.95
N ASN A 44 -4.42 -6.54 -33.95
CA ASN A 44 -5.06 -7.84 -33.78
C ASN A 44 -4.07 -8.94 -33.38
N GLU A 45 -2.86 -8.94 -33.95
CA GLU A 45 -1.79 -9.88 -33.58
C GLU A 45 -1.31 -9.70 -32.13
N ILE A 46 -1.23 -8.46 -31.63
CA ILE A 46 -0.86 -8.16 -30.24
C ILE A 46 -1.96 -8.59 -29.27
N VAL A 47 -3.23 -8.39 -29.63
CA VAL A 47 -4.40 -8.83 -28.85
C VAL A 47 -4.37 -10.34 -28.63
N GLU A 48 -4.12 -11.13 -29.69
CA GLU A 48 -4.04 -12.59 -29.60
C GLU A 48 -2.87 -13.10 -28.74
N GLN A 49 -1.77 -12.34 -28.66
CA GLN A 49 -0.55 -12.74 -27.94
C GLN A 49 -0.54 -12.36 -26.46
N THR A 50 -1.59 -11.69 -25.94
CA THR A 50 -1.64 -11.21 -24.55
C THR A 50 -1.87 -12.38 -23.58
N ALA A 51 -0.79 -13.05 -23.17
CA ALA A 51 -0.79 -14.16 -22.20
C ALA A 51 -0.73 -13.69 -20.73
N GLU A 52 -1.15 -14.57 -19.80
CA GLU A 52 -1.23 -14.35 -18.34
C GLU A 52 0.05 -13.85 -17.62
N ARG A 53 1.21 -13.86 -18.28
CA ARG A 53 2.51 -13.48 -17.70
C ARG A 53 3.03 -12.17 -18.33
N ASN A 54 3.42 -11.21 -17.48
CA ASN A 54 3.79 -9.82 -17.82
C ASN A 54 2.62 -8.87 -18.16
N LYS A 55 1.43 -9.18 -17.63
CA LYS A 55 0.16 -8.45 -17.83
C LYS A 55 0.30 -6.93 -17.86
N LYS A 56 1.01 -6.31 -16.91
CA LYS A 56 1.12 -4.85 -16.80
C LYS A 56 1.87 -4.16 -17.96
N ILE A 57 2.98 -4.74 -18.46
CA ILE A 57 3.74 -4.16 -19.58
C ILE A 57 3.02 -4.44 -20.90
N CYS A 58 2.45 -5.65 -21.04
CA CYS A 58 1.66 -6.03 -22.21
C CYS A 58 0.40 -5.16 -22.35
N GLU A 59 -0.31 -4.89 -21.25
CA GLU A 59 -1.45 -3.99 -21.21
C GLU A 59 -1.07 -2.55 -21.60
N ASP A 60 0.08 -2.04 -21.13
CA ASP A 60 0.50 -0.67 -21.40
C ASP A 60 0.86 -0.45 -22.89
N ILE A 61 1.46 -1.44 -23.55
CA ILE A 61 1.74 -1.41 -24.98
C ILE A 61 0.45 -1.60 -25.80
N LEU A 62 -0.39 -2.56 -25.42
CA LEU A 62 -1.67 -2.81 -26.08
C LEU A 62 -2.57 -1.56 -26.07
N ASN A 63 -2.65 -0.88 -24.92
CA ASN A 63 -3.41 0.36 -24.73
C ASN A 63 -2.93 1.49 -25.65
N ARG A 64 -1.62 1.59 -25.91
CA ARG A 64 -1.04 2.61 -26.82
C ARG A 64 -1.28 2.27 -28.28
N VAL A 65 -1.04 1.03 -28.68
CA VAL A 65 -1.30 0.56 -30.04
C VAL A 65 -2.79 0.70 -30.39
N GLN A 66 -3.69 0.48 -29.42
CA GLN A 66 -5.13 0.70 -29.60
C GLN A 66 -5.47 2.18 -29.87
N VAL A 67 -4.83 3.12 -29.16
CA VAL A 67 -5.01 4.57 -29.39
C VAL A 67 -4.51 4.97 -30.77
N ALA A 68 -3.34 4.48 -31.17
CA ALA A 68 -2.80 4.71 -32.51
C ALA A 68 -3.72 4.14 -33.61
N GLU A 69 -4.17 2.91 -33.45
CA GLU A 69 -5.04 2.22 -34.39
C GLU A 69 -6.38 2.94 -34.54
N ALA A 70 -7.00 3.35 -33.42
CA ALA A 70 -8.21 4.16 -33.44
C ALA A 70 -7.98 5.52 -34.12
N SER A 71 -6.84 6.16 -33.88
CA SER A 71 -6.49 7.46 -34.48
C SER A 71 -6.26 7.36 -35.99
N VAL A 72 -5.64 6.26 -36.43
CA VAL A 72 -5.24 6.04 -37.83
C VAL A 72 -6.38 5.49 -38.69
N ARG A 73 -7.27 4.65 -38.12
CA ARG A 73 -8.48 4.18 -38.80
C ARG A 73 -9.38 5.34 -39.25
N ASN A 74 -9.40 6.44 -38.50
CA ASN A 74 -10.16 7.66 -38.79
C ASN A 74 -9.60 8.48 -39.97
N LEU A 75 -8.46 8.10 -40.53
CA LEU A 75 -7.79 8.80 -41.63
C LEU A 75 -8.17 8.23 -43.01
N LYS A 76 -8.82 7.06 -43.07
CA LYS A 76 -9.21 6.39 -44.32
C LYS A 76 -10.13 7.24 -45.20
N ASP A 77 -10.94 8.11 -44.60
CA ASP A 77 -11.97 8.89 -45.29
C ASP A 77 -11.55 10.35 -45.57
N ARG A 78 -10.28 10.71 -45.30
CA ARG A 78 -9.78 12.10 -45.43
C ARG A 78 -8.81 12.25 -46.60
N LYS A 79 -9.33 12.59 -47.78
CA LYS A 79 -8.52 12.76 -49.01
C LYS A 79 -7.38 13.78 -48.88
N GLU A 80 -7.58 14.81 -48.07
CA GLU A 80 -6.62 15.90 -47.83
C GLU A 80 -5.44 15.49 -46.95
N PHE A 81 -5.59 14.40 -46.18
CA PHE A 81 -4.53 13.87 -45.30
C PHE A 81 -3.43 13.16 -46.09
N PHE A 82 -3.68 12.78 -47.36
CA PHE A 82 -2.76 12.01 -48.20
C PHE A 82 -1.63 12.86 -48.81
N THR A 83 -0.85 13.53 -47.95
CA THR A 83 0.33 14.31 -48.32
C THR A 83 1.62 13.51 -48.08
N GLU A 84 2.69 13.74 -48.85
CA GLU A 84 3.98 13.06 -48.62
C GLU A 84 4.49 13.22 -47.17
N GLU A 85 4.25 14.38 -46.56
CA GLU A 85 4.68 14.64 -45.18
C GLU A 85 3.92 13.76 -44.17
N ASN A 86 2.60 13.62 -44.34
CA ASN A 86 1.78 12.76 -43.49
C ASN A 86 2.01 11.27 -43.78
N TYR A 87 2.38 10.90 -45.01
CA TYR A 87 2.84 9.55 -45.35
C TYR A 87 4.06 9.16 -44.54
N ILE A 88 5.08 10.04 -44.49
CA ILE A 88 6.31 9.80 -43.74
C ILE A 88 6.02 9.70 -42.23
N LYS A 89 5.13 10.54 -41.70
CA LYS A 89 4.72 10.48 -40.28
C LYS A 89 3.98 9.18 -39.95
N LEU A 90 3.04 8.76 -40.80
CA LEU A 90 2.31 7.52 -40.64
C LEU A 90 3.24 6.31 -40.75
N TYR A 91 4.14 6.31 -41.73
CA TYR A 91 5.16 5.27 -41.91
C TYR A 91 6.06 5.14 -40.67
N ARG A 92 6.48 6.26 -40.06
CA ARG A 92 7.23 6.27 -38.79
C ARG A 92 6.43 5.66 -37.65
N LEU A 93 5.14 5.98 -37.53
CA LEU A 93 4.26 5.40 -36.52
C LEU A 93 4.15 3.88 -36.70
N VAL A 94 3.95 3.39 -37.93
CA VAL A 94 3.92 1.94 -38.21
C VAL A 94 5.23 1.28 -37.78
N ASN A 95 6.38 1.88 -38.06
CA ASN A 95 7.68 1.35 -37.64
C ASN A 95 7.83 1.27 -36.11
N ILE A 96 7.38 2.29 -35.37
CA ILE A 96 7.42 2.29 -33.90
C ILE A 96 6.51 1.19 -33.34
N ILE A 97 5.31 1.02 -33.89
CA ILE A 97 4.37 -0.04 -33.50
C ILE A 97 4.97 -1.43 -33.78
N ARG A 98 5.69 -1.61 -34.90
CA ARG A 98 6.44 -2.85 -35.19
C ARG A 98 7.54 -3.10 -34.14
N LYS A 99 8.32 -2.07 -33.75
CA LYS A 99 9.33 -2.18 -32.68
C LYS A 99 8.69 -2.58 -31.34
N MET A 100 7.55 -1.99 -30.99
CA MET A 100 6.79 -2.32 -29.79
C MET A 100 6.29 -3.77 -29.81
N ARG A 101 5.78 -4.26 -30.95
CA ARG A 101 5.40 -5.68 -31.13
C ARG A 101 6.61 -6.60 -30.93
N GLN A 102 7.74 -6.27 -31.53
CA GLN A 102 8.96 -7.08 -31.42
C GLN A 102 9.45 -7.16 -29.96
N PHE A 103 9.44 -6.03 -29.25
CA PHE A 103 9.74 -5.99 -27.82
C PHE A 103 8.79 -6.88 -27.00
N LEU A 104 7.49 -6.88 -27.32
CA LEU A 104 6.51 -7.77 -26.68
C LEU A 104 6.81 -9.26 -26.91
N VAL A 105 7.16 -9.64 -28.14
CA VAL A 105 7.55 -11.02 -28.47
C VAL A 105 8.80 -11.43 -27.69
N GLU A 106 9.78 -10.54 -27.56
CA GLU A 106 11.01 -10.81 -26.83
C GLU A 106 10.77 -11.00 -25.32
N ILE A 107 9.99 -10.12 -24.69
CA ILE A 107 9.73 -10.23 -23.23
C ILE A 107 8.84 -11.41 -22.87
N THR A 108 7.96 -11.86 -23.77
CA THR A 108 7.06 -13.00 -23.55
C THR A 108 7.79 -14.34 -23.65
N GLN A 109 8.92 -14.40 -24.35
CA GLN A 109 9.78 -15.60 -24.46
C GLN A 109 10.74 -15.79 -23.28
N LEU A 110 10.90 -14.79 -22.40
CA LEU A 110 11.81 -14.87 -21.24
C LEU A 110 11.21 -15.76 -20.12
N LYS A 111 11.66 -17.02 -20.03
CA LYS A 111 11.31 -17.93 -18.94
C LYS A 111 12.05 -17.57 -17.63
N GLY A 112 11.30 -17.25 -16.58
CA GLY A 112 11.82 -17.20 -15.19
C GLY A 112 12.24 -15.80 -14.71
N LEU A 113 11.31 -15.07 -14.10
CA LEU A 113 11.47 -13.66 -13.68
C LEU A 113 11.89 -13.49 -12.21
N LYS A 114 12.80 -14.32 -11.69
CA LYS A 114 13.45 -14.08 -10.38
C LYS A 114 14.81 -13.37 -10.48
N LYS A 115 15.37 -13.18 -11.69
CA LYS A 115 16.68 -12.51 -11.90
C LYS A 115 16.61 -11.11 -12.54
N TYR A 116 15.43 -10.62 -12.91
CA TYR A 116 15.29 -9.47 -13.81
C TYR A 116 14.45 -8.30 -13.31
N ILE A 117 14.09 -8.28 -12.02
CA ILE A 117 13.46 -7.11 -11.39
C ILE A 117 14.39 -5.87 -11.40
N HIS A 118 15.66 -5.97 -11.86
CA HIS A 118 16.64 -4.87 -11.87
C HIS A 118 17.33 -4.59 -13.22
N SER A 119 16.80 -5.02 -14.38
CA SER A 119 17.40 -4.60 -15.66
C SER A 119 17.01 -3.16 -16.01
N LYS A 120 17.83 -2.19 -15.60
CA LYS A 120 17.75 -0.80 -16.08
C LYS A 120 17.63 -0.73 -17.61
N ALA A 121 18.28 -1.66 -18.33
CA ALA A 121 18.28 -1.70 -19.79
C ALA A 121 16.90 -1.99 -20.41
N ILE A 122 16.11 -2.94 -19.88
CA ILE A 122 14.77 -3.24 -20.41
C ILE A 122 13.82 -2.07 -20.14
N GLN A 123 13.90 -1.47 -18.96
CA GLN A 123 13.10 -0.31 -18.61
C GLN A 123 13.47 0.92 -19.45
N GLU A 124 14.76 1.10 -19.75
CA GLU A 124 15.27 2.16 -20.60
C GLU A 124 14.83 1.99 -22.06
N ILE A 125 14.89 0.77 -22.60
CA ILE A 125 14.36 0.43 -23.93
C ILE A 125 12.85 0.69 -24.00
N PHE A 126 12.10 0.25 -22.99
CA PHE A 126 10.66 0.49 -22.88
C PHE A 126 10.34 1.99 -22.83
N ASN A 127 11.00 2.74 -21.95
CA ASN A 127 10.78 4.18 -21.81
C ASN A 127 11.14 4.94 -23.09
N ASN A 128 12.22 4.54 -23.79
CA ASN A 128 12.60 5.14 -25.06
C ASN A 128 11.56 4.88 -26.14
N LEU A 129 11.06 3.65 -26.26
CA LEU A 129 9.99 3.29 -27.20
C LEU A 129 8.70 4.07 -26.91
N VAL A 130 8.33 4.19 -25.64
CA VAL A 130 7.16 4.97 -25.22
C VAL A 130 7.35 6.45 -25.56
N ASN A 131 8.51 7.04 -25.27
CA ASN A 131 8.78 8.44 -25.58
C ASN A 131 8.76 8.71 -27.10
N GLU A 132 9.34 7.82 -27.91
CA GLU A 132 9.33 7.89 -29.37
C GLU A 132 7.89 7.79 -29.92
N PHE A 133 7.09 6.89 -29.36
CA PHE A 133 5.67 6.72 -29.69
C PHE A 133 4.85 7.97 -29.36
N GLU A 134 4.96 8.49 -28.13
CA GLU A 134 4.22 9.67 -27.68
C GLU A 134 4.60 10.93 -28.47
N ALA A 135 5.90 11.11 -28.78
CA ALA A 135 6.35 12.21 -29.61
C ALA A 135 5.74 12.14 -31.02
N THR A 136 5.72 10.94 -31.61
CA THR A 136 5.18 10.71 -32.96
C THR A 136 3.66 10.91 -33.00
N ILE A 137 2.93 10.41 -32.01
CA ILE A 137 1.48 10.61 -31.88
C ILE A 137 1.14 12.08 -31.69
N ARG A 138 1.89 12.82 -30.86
CA ARG A 138 1.69 14.27 -30.71
C ARG A 138 1.90 15.00 -32.02
N ILE A 139 2.94 14.67 -32.78
CA ILE A 139 3.21 15.31 -34.09
C ILE A 139 2.07 15.00 -35.08
N LEU A 140 1.59 13.75 -35.12
CA LEU A 140 0.44 13.36 -35.94
C LEU A 140 -0.83 14.11 -35.52
N GLN A 141 -1.14 14.17 -34.23
CA GLN A 141 -2.30 14.89 -33.71
C GLN A 141 -2.22 16.40 -33.96
N VAL A 142 -1.04 17.01 -33.82
CA VAL A 142 -0.80 18.42 -34.15
C VAL A 142 -0.99 18.67 -35.64
N SER A 143 -0.53 17.77 -36.51
CA SER A 143 -0.72 17.89 -37.96
C SER A 143 -2.21 17.78 -38.33
N ILE A 144 -2.94 16.83 -37.72
CA ILE A 144 -4.39 16.67 -37.87
C ILE A 144 -5.15 17.92 -37.38
N SER A 145 -4.67 18.57 -36.31
CA SER A 145 -5.29 19.76 -35.72
C SER A 145 -4.99 21.05 -36.50
N LEU A 146 -3.80 21.15 -37.08
CA LEU A 146 -3.39 22.25 -37.95
C LEU A 146 -4.20 22.22 -39.26
N GLU A 147 -4.40 21.04 -39.87
CA GLU A 147 -5.24 20.91 -41.06
C GLU A 147 -6.74 21.20 -40.79
N SER A 148 -7.24 20.87 -39.59
CA SER A 148 -8.63 21.24 -39.20
C SER A 148 -8.78 22.72 -38.84
N SER A 149 -7.69 23.46 -38.67
CA SER A 149 -7.71 24.91 -38.43
C SER A 149 -7.37 25.73 -39.69
N THR A 150 -6.60 25.19 -40.64
CA THR A 150 -6.26 25.88 -41.90
C THR A 150 -7.34 25.81 -42.98
N SER A 151 -8.41 25.02 -42.79
CA SER A 151 -9.56 24.95 -43.70
C SER A 151 -10.82 25.67 -43.17
N ALA A 152 -10.75 26.26 -41.98
CA ALA A 152 -11.93 26.78 -41.28
C ALA A 152 -12.31 28.24 -41.63
N GLU A 153 -11.47 29.00 -42.33
CA GLU A 153 -11.74 30.43 -42.60
C GLU A 153 -12.03 30.82 -44.07
N GLU A 154 -11.90 29.91 -45.04
CA GLU A 154 -12.32 30.19 -46.43
C GLU A 154 -13.04 29.00 -47.07
N LEU A 155 -14.31 28.79 -46.71
CA LEU A 155 -15.39 28.42 -47.64
C LEU A 155 -16.71 28.26 -46.87
N THR A 156 -17.49 29.33 -46.92
CA THR A 156 -18.95 29.43 -46.73
C THR A 156 -19.74 28.12 -46.87
N LEU A 157 -20.48 27.76 -45.81
CA LEU A 157 -21.91 27.36 -45.76
C LEU A 157 -22.52 26.43 -46.83
N SER A 158 -21.78 25.73 -47.70
CA SER A 158 -22.36 25.19 -48.95
C SER A 158 -22.04 23.75 -49.36
N THR A 159 -21.15 22.97 -48.72
CA THR A 159 -20.73 21.68 -49.35
C THR A 159 -20.62 20.45 -48.46
N VAL A 160 -21.38 20.37 -47.36
CA VAL A 160 -21.69 19.06 -46.73
C VAL A 160 -23.19 18.93 -46.50
N CYS A 161 -23.97 19.16 -47.57
CA CYS A 161 -25.40 18.87 -47.65
C CYS A 161 -25.77 18.56 -49.11
N ALA A 162 -25.23 17.48 -49.67
CA ALA A 162 -25.76 16.87 -50.88
C ALA A 162 -26.02 15.39 -50.61
N GLY A 163 -27.06 15.16 -49.83
CA GLY A 163 -27.68 13.87 -49.57
C GLY A 163 -29.14 14.11 -49.22
N ARG A 164 -29.91 14.65 -50.16
CA ARG A 164 -31.36 14.80 -50.04
C ARG A 164 -31.99 13.49 -50.50
N GLU A 165 -32.26 12.59 -49.55
CA GLU A 165 -33.19 11.44 -49.61
C GLU A 165 -33.01 10.68 -48.27
N ALA A 166 -33.94 10.59 -47.32
CA ALA A 166 -35.36 10.87 -47.26
C ALA A 166 -35.71 11.52 -45.91
N ALA A 167 -36.64 12.48 -45.93
CA ALA A 167 -37.26 13.08 -44.76
C ALA A 167 -38.26 12.13 -44.05
N SER A 168 -37.96 10.83 -43.99
CA SER A 168 -38.71 9.84 -43.21
C SER A 168 -37.77 8.75 -42.72
N LYS A 169 -37.33 8.87 -41.45
CA LYS A 169 -36.66 7.87 -40.55
C LYS A 169 -35.41 8.35 -39.81
N VAL A 170 -35.06 9.64 -39.79
CA VAL A 170 -34.09 10.14 -38.79
C VAL A 170 -34.87 10.53 -37.54
N GLU A 171 -34.81 9.68 -36.50
CA GLU A 171 -35.56 9.85 -35.26
C GLU A 171 -35.08 11.04 -34.41
N ILE A 172 -33.83 11.50 -34.59
CA ILE A 172 -33.24 12.69 -33.94
C ILE A 172 -32.28 13.42 -34.89
N PRO A 173 -32.41 14.76 -35.05
CA PRO A 173 -31.48 15.58 -35.83
C PRO A 173 -30.02 15.48 -35.37
N PHE A 174 -29.07 15.37 -36.32
CA PHE A 174 -27.63 15.40 -36.04
C PHE A 174 -27.18 16.66 -35.30
N ALA A 175 -27.81 17.81 -35.57
CA ALA A 175 -27.55 19.07 -34.88
C ALA A 175 -27.74 18.97 -33.35
N ASP A 176 -28.64 18.10 -32.89
CA ASP A 176 -28.89 17.91 -31.47
C ASP A 176 -27.76 17.11 -30.79
N PHE A 177 -27.06 16.24 -31.53
CA PHE A 177 -25.86 15.57 -31.03
C PHE A 177 -24.68 16.54 -30.92
N LEU A 178 -24.54 17.47 -31.87
CA LEU A 178 -23.50 18.50 -31.82
C LEU A 178 -23.65 19.38 -30.58
N GLN A 179 -24.88 19.78 -30.23
CA GLN A 179 -25.15 20.54 -29.01
C GLN A 179 -24.65 19.81 -27.74
N LEU A 180 -24.86 18.49 -27.66
CA LEU A 180 -24.39 17.70 -26.52
C LEU A 180 -22.86 17.57 -26.48
N ILE A 181 -22.19 17.46 -27.63
CA ILE A 181 -20.73 17.40 -27.73
C ILE A 181 -20.11 18.73 -27.26
N ASP A 182 -20.67 19.85 -27.71
CA ASP A 182 -20.24 21.18 -27.32
C ASP A 182 -20.46 21.41 -25.82
N GLU A 183 -21.57 20.89 -25.27
CA GLU A 183 -21.85 20.93 -23.84
C GLU A 183 -20.84 20.14 -23.00
N VAL A 184 -20.45 18.93 -23.42
CA VAL A 184 -19.39 18.18 -22.73
C VAL A 184 -18.05 18.90 -22.81
N THR A 185 -17.72 19.50 -23.96
CA THR A 185 -16.49 20.29 -24.14
C THR A 185 -16.45 21.46 -23.16
N LYS A 186 -17.58 22.16 -23.02
CA LYS A 186 -17.72 23.27 -22.06
C LYS A 186 -17.52 22.78 -20.62
N LEU A 187 -18.19 21.70 -20.23
CA LEU A 187 -18.06 21.12 -18.88
C LEU A 187 -16.64 20.66 -18.57
N TYR A 188 -15.94 20.07 -19.54
CA TYR A 188 -14.54 19.69 -19.41
C TYR A 188 -13.65 20.89 -19.06
N ASN A 189 -13.79 21.99 -19.80
CA ASN A 189 -13.02 23.21 -19.55
C ASN A 189 -13.32 23.81 -18.16
N GLU A 190 -14.59 23.81 -17.73
CA GLU A 190 -14.97 24.25 -16.39
C GLU A 190 -14.33 23.37 -15.29
N ILE A 191 -14.26 22.05 -15.49
CA ILE A 191 -13.61 21.12 -14.56
C ILE A 191 -12.09 21.32 -14.52
N VAL A 192 -11.46 21.64 -15.66
CA VAL A 192 -10.03 22.02 -15.71
C VAL A 192 -9.77 23.24 -14.82
N GLU A 193 -10.62 24.27 -14.89
CA GLU A 193 -10.48 25.45 -14.04
C GLU A 193 -10.66 25.14 -12.56
N ILE A 194 -11.65 24.32 -12.20
CA ILE A 194 -11.88 23.88 -10.81
C ILE A 194 -10.64 23.16 -10.28
N TYR A 195 -10.07 22.25 -11.09
CA TYR A 195 -8.87 21.52 -10.73
C TYR A 195 -7.65 22.44 -10.55
N GLN A 196 -7.45 23.42 -11.43
CA GLN A 196 -6.34 24.37 -11.34
C GLN A 196 -6.42 25.24 -10.09
N LYS A 197 -7.63 25.62 -9.68
CA LYS A 197 -7.91 26.43 -8.48
C LYS A 197 -7.98 25.60 -7.19
N ALA A 198 -7.97 24.28 -7.28
CA ALA A 198 -8.09 23.40 -6.11
C ALA A 198 -6.84 23.45 -5.23
N GLU A 199 -6.97 23.90 -3.99
CA GLU A 199 -5.90 23.84 -2.98
C GLU A 199 -5.90 22.50 -2.23
N HIS A 200 -7.03 21.79 -2.25
CA HIS A 200 -7.26 20.54 -1.53
C HIS A 200 -7.91 19.48 -2.44
N ASN A 201 -7.87 18.20 -2.02
CA ASN A 201 -8.46 17.07 -2.75
C ASN A 201 -8.00 16.88 -4.21
N LYS A 202 -6.81 17.41 -4.56
CA LYS A 202 -6.27 17.44 -5.94
C LYS A 202 -6.30 16.10 -6.65
N ARG A 203 -6.01 14.99 -5.96
CA ARG A 203 -5.99 13.65 -6.58
C ARG A 203 -7.39 13.14 -6.96
N ILE A 204 -8.42 13.42 -6.15
CA ILE A 204 -9.82 13.14 -6.48
C ILE A 204 -10.23 13.99 -7.69
N CYS A 205 -9.86 15.28 -7.67
CA CYS A 205 -10.10 16.19 -8.78
C CYS A 205 -9.41 15.73 -10.08
N GLU A 206 -8.16 15.30 -10.00
CA GLU A 206 -7.38 14.79 -11.14
C GLU A 206 -7.99 13.51 -11.73
N ALA A 207 -8.40 12.57 -10.87
CA ALA A 207 -9.02 11.31 -11.29
C ALA A 207 -10.35 11.53 -12.04
N MET A 208 -11.15 12.50 -11.58
CA MET A 208 -12.41 12.89 -12.26
C MET A 208 -12.15 13.69 -13.53
N LEU A 209 -11.20 14.64 -13.50
CA LEU A 209 -10.78 15.42 -14.66
C LEU A 209 -10.33 14.51 -15.82
N ASN A 210 -9.48 13.52 -15.53
CA ASN A 210 -8.99 12.59 -16.54
C ASN A 210 -10.12 11.79 -17.21
N ARG A 211 -11.14 11.39 -16.45
CA ARG A 211 -12.32 10.69 -17.01
C ARG A 211 -13.10 11.58 -17.96
N VAL A 212 -13.37 12.82 -17.56
CA VAL A 212 -14.09 13.79 -18.41
C VAL A 212 -13.27 14.15 -19.64
N LYS A 213 -11.94 14.30 -19.52
CA LYS A 213 -11.02 14.53 -20.65
C LYS A 213 -11.11 13.44 -21.71
N ILE A 214 -11.15 12.19 -21.26
CA ILE A 214 -11.23 11.02 -22.14
C ILE A 214 -12.58 10.99 -22.86
N ALA A 215 -13.69 11.26 -22.15
CA ALA A 215 -15.00 11.39 -22.76
C ALA A 215 -15.02 12.52 -23.79
N ASP A 216 -14.59 13.73 -23.43
CA ASP A 216 -14.49 14.88 -24.34
C ASP A 216 -13.70 14.55 -25.62
N THR A 217 -12.54 13.89 -25.46
CA THR A 217 -11.70 13.47 -26.59
C THR A 217 -12.43 12.49 -27.50
N ALA A 218 -13.08 11.47 -26.92
CA ALA A 218 -13.84 10.50 -27.69
C ALA A 218 -15.04 11.13 -28.39
N LEU A 219 -15.69 12.09 -27.76
CA LEU A 219 -16.84 12.79 -28.29
C LEU A 219 -16.49 13.72 -29.45
N LYS A 220 -15.37 14.46 -29.35
CA LYS A 220 -14.85 15.26 -30.46
C LYS A 220 -14.51 14.40 -31.68
N ASN A 221 -14.07 13.16 -31.45
CA ASN A 221 -13.79 12.19 -32.51
C ASN A 221 -15.05 11.57 -33.15
N LEU A 222 -16.26 11.86 -32.64
CA LEU A 222 -17.51 11.34 -33.21
C LEU A 222 -17.99 12.01 -34.48
N ARG A 223 -17.49 13.21 -34.78
CA ARG A 223 -17.79 13.92 -36.02
C ARG A 223 -17.42 13.13 -37.29
N ILE A 224 -16.79 11.96 -37.13
CA ILE A 224 -16.19 11.13 -38.18
C ILE A 224 -16.75 9.68 -38.15
N ARG A 225 -17.73 9.35 -37.29
CA ARG A 225 -18.29 7.98 -37.20
C ARG A 225 -19.45 7.74 -38.17
N ASN A 226 -19.63 6.47 -38.56
CA ASN A 226 -20.72 5.97 -39.43
C ASN A 226 -22.12 6.34 -38.88
N LEU A 227 -23.09 6.57 -39.78
CA LEU A 227 -24.46 7.02 -39.48
C LEU A 227 -25.19 6.14 -38.43
N ASP A 228 -24.81 4.86 -38.34
CA ASP A 228 -25.38 3.88 -37.38
C ASP A 228 -25.18 4.25 -35.90
N PHE A 229 -24.21 5.12 -35.60
CA PHE A 229 -24.00 5.61 -34.25
C PHE A 229 -25.09 6.60 -33.82
N PHE A 230 -25.65 7.39 -34.75
CA PHE A 230 -26.59 8.48 -34.46
C PHE A 230 -28.02 7.97 -34.34
N SER A 231 -28.23 7.07 -33.37
CA SER A 231 -29.53 6.51 -33.02
C SER A 231 -30.17 7.22 -31.82
N LYS A 232 -31.51 7.15 -31.72
CA LYS A 232 -32.27 7.63 -30.55
C LYS A 232 -31.73 7.08 -29.22
N LYS A 233 -31.38 5.78 -29.21
CA LYS A 233 -30.75 5.10 -28.06
C LYS A 233 -29.43 5.75 -27.66
N ASN A 234 -28.54 6.01 -28.62
CA ASN A 234 -27.26 6.63 -28.31
C ASN A 234 -27.45 8.08 -27.89
N TYR A 235 -28.36 8.83 -28.50
CA TYR A 235 -28.67 10.18 -28.04
C TYR A 235 -29.09 10.25 -26.57
N ASP A 236 -29.95 9.32 -26.13
CA ASP A 236 -30.38 9.26 -24.73
C ASP A 236 -29.20 8.89 -23.81
N ASN A 237 -28.31 8.00 -24.25
CA ASN A 237 -27.06 7.71 -23.54
C ASN A 237 -26.12 8.92 -23.44
N PHE A 238 -26.06 9.79 -24.47
CA PHE A 238 -25.29 11.05 -24.42
C PHE A 238 -25.87 12.02 -23.41
N ARG A 239 -27.20 12.19 -23.42
CA ARG A 239 -27.86 13.04 -22.43
C ARG A 239 -27.56 12.57 -21.02
N ASN A 240 -27.57 11.25 -20.78
CA ASN A 240 -27.20 10.68 -19.48
C ASN A 240 -25.73 10.97 -19.12
N LEU A 241 -24.80 10.81 -20.07
CA LEU A 241 -23.38 11.14 -19.84
C LEU A 241 -23.19 12.62 -19.48
N VAL A 242 -23.86 13.54 -20.19
CA VAL A 242 -23.85 14.98 -19.88
C VAL A 242 -24.34 15.25 -18.46
N ILE A 243 -25.42 14.60 -18.03
CA ILE A 243 -25.96 14.71 -16.66
C ILE A 243 -24.90 14.28 -15.64
N ILE A 244 -24.25 13.14 -15.84
CA ILE A 244 -23.24 12.63 -14.91
C ILE A 244 -22.02 13.54 -14.87
N ILE A 245 -21.58 14.11 -16.00
CA ILE A 245 -20.46 15.07 -16.02
C ILE A 245 -20.84 16.35 -15.24
N LYS A 246 -22.11 16.78 -15.29
CA LYS A 246 -22.60 17.88 -14.43
C LYS A 246 -22.57 17.51 -12.94
N GLU A 247 -22.95 16.27 -12.58
CA GLU A 247 -22.85 15.78 -11.19
C GLU A 247 -21.38 15.75 -10.73
N ILE A 248 -20.46 15.27 -11.57
CA ILE A 248 -19.01 15.27 -11.29
C ILE A 248 -18.52 16.70 -11.04
N ARG A 249 -18.85 17.64 -11.93
CA ARG A 249 -18.50 19.05 -11.76
C ARG A 249 -18.99 19.61 -10.43
N GLN A 250 -20.25 19.35 -10.08
CA GLN A 250 -20.85 19.84 -8.84
C GLN A 250 -20.16 19.26 -7.60
N PHE A 251 -19.90 17.95 -7.60
CA PHE A 251 -19.11 17.29 -6.57
C PHE A 251 -17.71 17.90 -6.44
N LEU A 252 -17.02 18.21 -7.55
CA LEU A 252 -15.71 18.85 -7.53
C LEU A 252 -15.76 20.26 -6.91
N ILE A 253 -16.83 21.04 -7.17
CA ILE A 253 -17.03 22.35 -6.53
C ILE A 253 -17.21 22.21 -5.01
N GLU A 254 -17.96 21.21 -4.56
CA GLU A 254 -18.23 20.96 -3.14
C GLU A 254 -16.95 20.57 -2.40
N ILE A 255 -16.20 19.60 -2.92
CA ILE A 255 -14.98 19.11 -2.25
C ILE A 255 -13.82 20.11 -2.31
N THR A 256 -13.83 21.06 -3.25
CA THR A 256 -12.80 22.12 -3.33
C THR A 256 -13.11 23.30 -2.41
N LYS A 257 -14.37 23.49 -2.01
CA LYS A 257 -14.80 24.56 -1.08
C LYS A 257 -14.87 24.12 0.38
N SER A 258 -14.96 22.81 0.64
CA SER A 258 -15.06 22.30 2.01
C SER A 258 -13.75 22.53 2.77
N SER A 259 -13.73 23.55 3.62
CA SER A 259 -12.61 23.91 4.49
C SER A 259 -13.03 23.85 5.96
N GLY A 260 -12.13 23.38 6.82
CA GLY A 260 -12.22 23.52 8.28
C GLY A 260 -13.13 22.53 9.04
N PHE A 261 -14.47 22.62 8.87
CA PHE A 261 -15.41 22.07 9.86
C PHE A 261 -16.51 21.13 9.30
N GLU A 262 -16.86 21.21 8.02
CA GLU A 262 -17.81 20.28 7.35
C GLU A 262 -17.22 18.88 7.08
N LYS A 263 -15.92 18.70 7.33
CA LYS A 263 -15.16 17.45 7.14
C LYS A 263 -15.56 16.32 8.10
N LEU A 264 -16.20 16.63 9.23
CA LEU A 264 -16.44 15.67 10.32
C LEU A 264 -17.68 14.78 10.14
N THR A 265 -18.67 15.21 9.35
CA THR A 265 -19.92 14.44 9.12
C THR A 265 -20.06 13.96 7.67
N GLY A 266 -19.25 14.48 6.73
CA GLY A 266 -19.38 14.22 5.30
C GLY A 266 -18.33 13.29 4.66
N THR A 267 -17.27 12.85 5.35
CA THR A 267 -16.18 12.07 4.74
C THR A 267 -16.59 10.65 4.27
N SER A 268 -17.50 9.99 5.00
CA SER A 268 -18.15 8.76 4.50
C SER A 268 -18.99 9.05 3.25
N SER A 269 -19.65 10.21 3.20
CA SER A 269 -20.47 10.65 2.06
C SER A 269 -19.61 11.03 0.85
N ILE A 270 -18.44 11.66 1.01
CA ILE A 270 -17.55 12.01 -0.11
C ILE A 270 -17.06 10.74 -0.83
N ASN A 271 -16.70 9.69 -0.08
CA ASN A 271 -16.25 8.43 -0.66
C ASN A 271 -17.36 7.64 -1.34
N GLU A 272 -18.55 7.62 -0.73
CA GLU A 272 -19.73 7.01 -1.31
C GLU A 272 -20.15 7.77 -2.58
N ASN A 273 -20.15 9.10 -2.55
CA ASN A 273 -20.44 9.95 -3.69
C ASN A 273 -19.40 9.77 -4.80
N PHE A 274 -18.11 9.74 -4.49
CA PHE A 274 -17.05 9.50 -5.47
C PHE A 274 -17.19 8.13 -6.15
N SER A 275 -17.41 7.07 -5.37
CA SER A 275 -17.57 5.70 -5.90
C SER A 275 -18.82 5.60 -6.76
N ASN A 276 -19.94 6.14 -6.29
CA ASN A 276 -21.21 6.17 -7.01
C ASN A 276 -21.09 6.96 -8.33
N LEU A 277 -20.38 8.10 -8.34
CA LEU A 277 -20.15 8.88 -9.55
C LEU A 277 -19.30 8.14 -10.57
N ILE A 278 -18.30 7.36 -10.12
CA ILE A 278 -17.53 6.48 -11.01
C ILE A 278 -18.45 5.42 -11.62
N ASP A 279 -19.21 4.71 -10.81
CA ASP A 279 -20.09 3.63 -11.27
C ASP A 279 -21.14 4.15 -12.28
N LYS A 280 -21.72 5.32 -12.00
CA LYS A 280 -22.62 6.03 -12.92
C LYS A 280 -21.93 6.37 -14.23
N PHE A 281 -20.73 6.96 -14.16
CA PHE A 281 -19.97 7.38 -15.34
C PHE A 281 -19.61 6.17 -16.23
N GLU A 282 -19.13 5.09 -15.64
CA GLU A 282 -18.79 3.86 -16.36
C GLU A 282 -20.03 3.22 -17.01
N SER A 283 -21.15 3.21 -16.28
CA SER A 283 -22.44 2.73 -16.79
C SER A 283 -22.97 3.56 -17.96
N ALA A 284 -22.66 4.86 -18.01
CA ALA A 284 -23.06 5.74 -19.11
C ALA A 284 -22.15 5.64 -20.33
N ILE A 285 -20.85 5.40 -20.15
CA ILE A 285 -19.90 5.26 -21.25
C ILE A 285 -20.04 3.90 -21.96
N LYS A 286 -20.33 2.83 -21.22
CA LYS A 286 -20.36 1.46 -21.75
C LYS A 286 -21.33 1.26 -22.94
N PRO A 287 -22.58 1.76 -22.91
CA PRO A 287 -23.51 1.64 -24.04
C PRO A 287 -23.10 2.42 -25.29
N LEU A 288 -22.26 3.45 -25.15
CA LEU A 288 -21.79 4.26 -26.27
C LEU A 288 -20.75 3.57 -27.13
N GLN A 289 -20.31 2.35 -26.76
CA GLN A 289 -19.34 1.54 -27.51
C GLN A 289 -18.12 2.35 -27.98
N PHE A 290 -17.72 3.35 -27.20
CA PHE A 290 -16.41 3.92 -27.40
C PHE A 290 -15.39 2.82 -27.08
N SER A 291 -14.34 2.69 -27.88
CA SER A 291 -13.19 1.82 -27.60
C SER A 291 -12.36 2.37 -26.44
N LEU A 292 -13.05 2.73 -25.36
CA LEU A 292 -12.59 3.39 -24.13
C LEU A 292 -12.70 2.47 -22.92
N ILE A 293 -13.40 1.33 -23.06
CA ILE A 293 -13.88 0.52 -21.94
C ILE A 293 -12.75 -0.20 -21.16
N ILE A 294 -11.50 -0.15 -21.65
CA ILE A 294 -10.35 -0.78 -20.97
C ILE A 294 -9.57 0.21 -20.08
N TYR A 295 -9.82 1.52 -20.16
CA TYR A 295 -8.95 2.55 -19.54
C TYR A 295 -9.24 2.92 -18.07
N PHE A 296 -10.21 2.29 -17.40
CA PHE A 296 -10.45 2.53 -15.97
C PHE A 296 -9.60 1.55 -15.13
N ASN A 297 -8.30 1.86 -15.00
CA ASN A 297 -7.34 0.99 -14.33
C ASN A 297 -7.75 0.66 -12.88
N ALA A 298 -7.69 -0.63 -12.52
CA ALA A 298 -7.77 -1.10 -11.13
C ALA A 298 -6.69 -0.47 -10.20
N ASP A 299 -5.61 0.06 -10.78
CA ASP A 299 -4.56 0.80 -10.09
C ASP A 299 -5.01 2.21 -9.66
N ASP A 300 -5.94 2.87 -10.37
CA ASP A 300 -6.48 4.17 -9.96
C ASP A 300 -7.46 4.02 -8.81
N TYR A 301 -8.30 2.98 -8.85
CA TYR A 301 -9.19 2.64 -7.74
C TYR A 301 -8.41 2.27 -6.47
N LYS A 302 -7.28 1.55 -6.62
CA LYS A 302 -6.37 1.27 -5.49
C LYS A 302 -5.73 2.55 -4.95
N LYS A 303 -5.10 3.37 -5.79
CA LYS A 303 -4.41 4.61 -5.35
C LYS A 303 -5.36 5.59 -4.67
N VAL A 304 -6.54 5.84 -5.24
CA VAL A 304 -7.52 6.76 -4.62
C VAL A 304 -8.05 6.19 -3.29
N LYS A 305 -8.27 4.87 -3.21
CA LYS A 305 -8.65 4.22 -1.94
C LYS A 305 -7.54 4.32 -0.89
N THR A 306 -6.27 4.25 -1.27
CA THR A 306 -5.13 4.43 -0.35
C THR A 306 -4.99 5.89 0.11
N ASP A 307 -5.15 6.86 -0.80
CA ASP A 307 -5.03 8.29 -0.47
C ASP A 307 -6.13 8.79 0.46
N VAL A 308 -7.35 8.28 0.26
CA VAL A 308 -8.47 8.53 1.17
C VAL A 308 -8.17 7.94 2.55
N LYS A 309 -7.58 6.75 2.63
CA LYS A 309 -7.20 6.12 3.91
C LYS A 309 -6.12 6.92 4.63
N ASP A 310 -5.11 7.42 3.93
CA ASP A 310 -4.06 8.25 4.53
C ASP A 310 -4.60 9.59 5.03
N LEU A 311 -5.48 10.24 4.25
CA LEU A 311 -6.22 11.41 4.72
C LEU A 311 -7.03 11.09 5.97
N THR A 312 -7.71 9.93 6.03
CA THR A 312 -8.46 9.54 7.23
C THR A 312 -7.55 9.26 8.44
N ALA A 313 -6.34 8.74 8.23
CA ALA A 313 -5.39 8.43 9.29
C ALA A 313 -4.77 9.71 9.88
N GLU A 314 -4.32 10.63 9.03
CA GLU A 314 -3.86 11.95 9.50
C GLU A 314 -4.97 12.77 10.15
N GLU A 315 -6.19 12.73 9.59
CA GLU A 315 -7.35 13.40 10.17
C GLU A 315 -7.72 12.80 11.52
N TRP A 316 -7.62 11.48 11.66
CA TRP A 316 -7.80 10.82 12.95
C TRP A 316 -6.79 11.34 13.97
N ILE A 317 -5.50 11.43 13.61
CA ILE A 317 -4.47 12.00 14.49
C ILE A 317 -4.84 13.44 14.88
N LYS A 318 -5.10 14.31 13.91
CA LYS A 318 -5.43 15.73 14.13
C LYS A 318 -6.69 15.90 14.98
N LYS A 319 -7.70 15.03 14.82
CA LYS A 319 -8.92 15.03 15.64
C LYS A 319 -8.60 14.71 17.10
N ASN A 320 -7.88 13.61 17.35
CA ASN A 320 -7.58 13.16 18.71
C ASN A 320 -6.61 14.12 19.43
N MET A 321 -5.77 14.86 18.69
CA MET A 321 -4.99 15.98 19.24
C MET A 321 -5.89 17.13 19.72
N LYS A 322 -6.88 17.53 18.91
CA LYS A 322 -7.78 18.66 19.22
C LYS A 322 -8.74 18.36 20.38
N GLU A 323 -9.16 17.11 20.51
CA GLU A 323 -10.02 16.64 21.60
C GLU A 323 -9.25 16.38 22.90
N GLU A 324 -7.94 16.70 22.94
CA GLU A 324 -7.00 16.44 24.05
C GLU A 324 -6.87 14.97 24.47
N ASP A 325 -7.43 14.05 23.67
CA ASP A 325 -7.37 12.61 23.86
C ASP A 325 -5.96 12.03 23.58
N ILE A 326 -5.17 12.76 22.79
CA ILE A 326 -3.74 12.49 22.59
C ILE A 326 -2.95 13.78 22.85
N LYS A 327 -2.05 13.72 23.84
CA LYS A 327 -1.11 14.80 24.11
C LYS A 327 -0.17 15.00 22.92
N TYR A 328 -0.09 16.25 22.44
CA TYR A 328 0.91 16.68 21.46
C TYR A 328 2.08 17.35 22.17
N PHE A 329 3.30 17.03 21.73
CA PHE A 329 4.53 17.68 22.17
C PHE A 329 5.13 18.41 20.98
N GLU A 330 5.53 19.67 21.16
CA GLU A 330 6.35 20.32 20.15
C GLU A 330 7.73 19.67 20.11
N TYR A 331 8.25 19.33 18.92
CA TYR A 331 9.51 18.59 18.83
C TYR A 331 10.70 19.36 19.43
N SER A 332 10.61 20.69 19.47
CA SER A 332 11.58 21.58 20.12
C SER A 332 11.61 21.46 21.66
N GLU A 333 10.62 20.82 22.28
CA GLU A 333 10.60 20.52 23.72
C GLU A 333 11.55 19.38 24.10
N PHE A 334 12.06 18.64 23.11
CA PHE A 334 12.96 17.52 23.33
C PHE A 334 14.42 17.94 23.25
N ASN A 335 15.15 17.65 24.32
CA ASN A 335 16.56 17.94 24.50
C ASN A 335 17.38 16.65 24.57
N LYS A 336 18.71 16.76 24.39
CA LYS A 336 19.67 15.64 24.53
C LYS A 336 19.30 14.40 23.70
N ILE A 337 18.76 14.62 22.51
CA ILE A 337 18.29 13.55 21.61
C ILE A 337 19.48 12.66 21.22
N LYS A 338 19.37 11.36 21.52
CA LYS A 338 20.40 10.36 21.20
C LYS A 338 19.73 9.11 20.63
N LYS A 339 20.18 8.67 19.46
CA LYS A 339 19.74 7.40 18.87
C LYS A 339 20.09 6.22 19.78
N ILE A 340 19.09 5.37 20.05
CA ILE A 340 19.22 4.16 20.88
C ILE A 340 18.83 2.87 20.15
N GLY A 341 18.12 2.97 19.02
CA GLY A 341 17.75 1.81 18.22
C GLY A 341 17.37 2.18 16.79
N GLU A 342 17.50 1.21 15.88
CA GLU A 342 17.03 1.28 14.50
C GLU A 342 16.63 -0.12 14.05
N GLY A 343 15.49 -0.25 13.38
CA GLY A 343 14.99 -1.51 12.85
C GLY A 343 13.99 -1.32 11.71
N GLY A 344 13.29 -2.39 11.35
CA GLY A 344 12.30 -2.35 10.25
C GLY A 344 11.12 -1.39 10.48
N PHE A 345 10.87 -1.00 11.73
CA PHE A 345 9.71 -0.19 12.14
C PHE A 345 10.04 1.27 12.46
N GLY A 346 11.31 1.68 12.38
CA GLY A 346 11.67 3.06 12.71
C GLY A 346 13.04 3.24 13.34
N VAL A 347 13.36 4.50 13.60
CA VAL A 347 14.47 4.90 14.47
C VAL A 347 13.90 5.26 15.84
N VAL A 348 14.54 4.77 16.90
CA VAL A 348 14.19 5.12 18.27
C VAL A 348 15.30 5.97 18.86
N ASN A 349 14.95 7.16 19.34
CA ASN A 349 15.83 8.08 20.03
C ASN A 349 15.42 8.20 21.50
N ARG A 350 16.38 8.30 22.42
CA ARG A 350 16.15 8.79 23.77
C ARG A 350 16.18 10.32 23.75
N ALA A 351 15.27 10.96 24.47
CA ALA A 351 15.26 12.40 24.68
C ALA A 351 14.87 12.75 26.12
N GLU A 352 15.03 14.03 26.49
CA GLU A 352 14.61 14.62 27.75
C GLU A 352 13.63 15.77 27.45
N THR A 353 12.44 15.75 28.04
CA THR A 353 11.49 16.87 27.92
C THR A 353 12.01 18.11 28.67
N ASN A 354 11.38 19.28 28.45
CA ASN A 354 11.69 20.49 29.22
C ASN A 354 11.55 20.28 30.74
N ASP A 355 10.59 19.44 31.16
CA ASP A 355 10.35 19.06 32.56
C ASP A 355 11.32 17.99 33.09
N LYS A 356 12.42 17.70 32.37
CA LYS A 356 13.46 16.73 32.75
C LYS A 356 13.00 15.27 32.78
N VAL A 357 11.87 14.95 32.15
CA VAL A 357 11.38 13.57 32.01
C VAL A 357 12.08 12.90 30.83
N GLN A 358 12.61 11.69 31.03
CA GLN A 358 13.19 10.90 29.95
C GLN A 358 12.10 10.19 29.15
N VAL A 359 12.19 10.29 27.82
CA VAL A 359 11.22 9.69 26.89
C VAL A 359 11.94 8.97 25.74
N ALA A 360 11.23 8.03 25.12
CA ALA A 360 11.63 7.39 23.87
C ALA A 360 10.81 7.97 22.71
N LEU A 361 11.50 8.42 21.67
CA LEU A 361 10.95 8.99 20.45
C LEU A 361 11.08 7.95 19.34
N LYS A 362 9.97 7.29 18.97
CA LYS A 362 9.91 6.34 17.86
C LYS A 362 9.41 7.07 16.61
N GLY A 363 10.33 7.39 15.71
CA GLY A 363 10.04 8.04 14.43
C GLY A 363 9.87 7.03 13.30
N LEU A 364 9.05 7.38 12.31
CA LEU A 364 8.92 6.61 11.06
C LEU A 364 10.20 6.74 10.22
N ILE A 365 10.68 5.63 9.65
CA ILE A 365 11.74 5.71 8.63
C ILE A 365 11.08 6.07 7.29
N GLU A 366 11.39 7.25 6.77
CA GLU A 366 11.21 7.53 5.36
C GLU A 366 12.29 6.75 4.59
N LYS A 367 11.92 5.63 3.94
CA LYS A 367 12.84 5.00 2.99
C LYS A 367 13.10 6.01 1.89
N LYS A 368 14.37 6.33 1.61
CA LYS A 368 14.85 7.22 0.53
C LYS A 368 14.52 6.73 -0.90
N SER A 369 13.41 6.05 -1.11
CA SER A 369 12.73 5.95 -2.40
C SER A 369 11.77 7.13 -2.49
N SER A 370 11.72 7.81 -3.63
CA SER A 370 11.08 9.12 -3.86
C SER A 370 9.54 9.18 -3.75
N LYS A 371 8.92 8.31 -2.95
CA LYS A 371 7.53 8.38 -2.48
C LYS A 371 7.46 7.75 -1.10
N ILE A 372 6.86 8.44 -0.13
CA ILE A 372 6.33 7.81 1.08
C ILE A 372 5.46 6.64 0.58
N GLU A 373 5.81 5.41 0.96
CA GLU A 373 4.92 4.28 0.70
C GLU A 373 3.61 4.56 1.46
N GLU A 374 2.49 4.67 0.74
CA GLU A 374 1.11 5.00 1.17
C GLU A 374 0.55 4.08 2.30
N ASN A 375 1.36 3.23 2.91
CA ASN A 375 1.01 2.29 3.98
C ASN A 375 1.63 2.70 5.33
N VAL A 376 2.52 3.69 5.36
CA VAL A 376 3.34 4.00 6.54
C VAL A 376 2.53 4.74 7.63
N ILE A 377 1.70 5.72 7.27
CA ILE A 377 0.86 6.47 8.23
C ILE A 377 -0.30 5.59 8.74
N GLU A 378 -0.93 4.79 7.87
CA GLU A 378 -1.95 3.82 8.28
C GLU A 378 -1.40 2.83 9.32
N ASN A 379 -0.20 2.30 9.10
CA ASN A 379 0.46 1.41 10.07
C ASN A 379 0.80 2.13 11.38
N PHE A 380 1.24 3.39 11.33
CA PHE A 380 1.47 4.20 12.54
C PHE A 380 0.20 4.38 13.36
N VAL A 381 -0.90 4.80 12.73
CA VAL A 381 -2.19 4.99 13.41
C VAL A 381 -2.72 3.67 13.96
N LYS A 382 -2.53 2.58 13.21
CA LYS A 382 -2.92 1.25 13.67
C LYS A 382 -2.12 0.81 14.89
N GLU A 383 -0.81 0.99 14.87
CA GLU A 383 0.07 0.70 16.01
C GLU A 383 -0.40 1.49 17.24
N LEU A 384 -0.60 2.79 17.07
CA LEU A 384 -1.04 3.70 18.12
C LEU A 384 -2.42 3.30 18.68
N LYS A 385 -3.39 2.94 17.84
CA LYS A 385 -4.72 2.46 18.28
C LYS A 385 -4.66 1.16 19.07
N ASN A 386 -3.74 0.26 18.75
CA ASN A 386 -3.55 -0.97 19.50
C ASN A 386 -2.88 -0.66 20.84
N LEU A 387 -1.80 0.11 20.82
CA LEU A 387 -1.06 0.49 22.02
C LEU A 387 -1.95 1.23 23.03
N ARG A 388 -2.68 2.27 22.60
CA ARG A 388 -3.58 3.04 23.46
C ARG A 388 -4.64 2.19 24.17
N LYS A 389 -5.08 1.08 23.56
CA LYS A 389 -6.08 0.20 24.15
C LYS A 389 -5.55 -0.49 25.42
N VAL A 390 -4.26 -0.84 25.42
CA VAL A 390 -3.63 -1.66 26.46
C VAL A 390 -2.54 -0.95 27.26
N ALA A 391 -2.20 0.30 26.92
CA ALA A 391 -1.14 1.08 27.57
C ALA A 391 -1.37 1.39 29.06
N HIS A 392 -2.56 1.11 29.58
CA HIS A 392 -2.86 1.22 31.01
C HIS A 392 -2.21 0.09 31.85
N HIS A 393 -1.74 -0.99 31.22
CA HIS A 393 -1.20 -2.14 31.91
C HIS A 393 0.29 -1.96 32.24
N VAL A 394 0.69 -2.28 33.47
CA VAL A 394 2.05 -2.03 34.00
C VAL A 394 3.19 -2.78 33.31
N ASN A 395 2.88 -3.86 32.58
CA ASN A 395 3.84 -4.65 31.78
C ASN A 395 3.77 -4.36 30.27
N ILE A 396 3.20 -3.23 29.87
CA ILE A 396 3.14 -2.77 28.48
C ILE A 396 3.74 -1.37 28.43
N ILE A 397 4.50 -1.09 27.37
CA ILE A 397 5.11 0.22 27.19
C ILE A 397 4.04 1.33 27.15
N SER A 398 4.22 2.36 27.96
CA SER A 398 3.28 3.46 28.11
C SER A 398 3.40 4.43 26.94
N PHE A 399 2.26 4.76 26.36
CA PHE A 399 2.14 5.81 25.35
C PHE A 399 1.91 7.15 26.04
N LEU A 400 2.79 8.13 25.78
CA LEU A 400 2.72 9.45 26.41
C LEU A 400 2.10 10.51 25.49
N GLY A 401 2.20 10.32 24.17
CA GLY A 401 1.66 11.23 23.19
C GLY A 401 2.36 11.13 21.85
N ILE A 402 2.23 12.17 21.04
CA ILE A 402 2.84 12.27 19.72
C ILE A 402 3.54 13.60 19.52
N SER A 403 4.49 13.60 18.61
CA SER A 403 5.21 14.77 18.13
C SER A 403 5.32 14.70 16.62
N LYS A 404 5.79 15.78 15.99
CA LYS A 404 6.13 15.81 14.57
C LYS A 404 7.48 16.50 14.36
N ASP A 405 8.40 15.83 13.67
CA ASP A 405 9.66 16.42 13.23
C ASP A 405 9.62 16.76 11.73
N ASP A 406 10.77 17.17 11.16
CA ASP A 406 10.88 17.50 9.74
C ASP A 406 10.64 16.30 8.81
N ILE A 407 10.72 15.07 9.34
CA ILE A 407 10.60 13.81 8.59
C ILE A 407 9.15 13.28 8.68
N GLY A 408 8.51 13.35 9.84
CA GLY A 408 7.14 12.87 10.00
C GLY A 408 6.66 12.78 11.45
N TYR A 409 5.64 11.95 11.65
CA TYR A 409 5.09 11.69 12.98
C TYR A 409 6.06 10.85 13.83
N VAL A 410 6.13 11.21 15.11
CA VAL A 410 6.95 10.57 16.13
C VAL A 410 6.05 10.15 17.29
N MET A 411 6.12 8.89 17.69
CA MET A 411 5.48 8.40 18.92
C MET A 411 6.36 8.75 20.12
N VAL A 412 5.76 9.37 21.15
CA VAL A 412 6.41 9.68 22.43
C VAL A 412 5.99 8.59 23.42
N LEU A 413 6.96 7.79 23.86
CA LEU A 413 6.78 6.63 24.72
C LEU A 413 7.56 6.80 26.03
N GLU A 414 7.19 6.05 27.06
CA GLU A 414 8.03 5.95 28.25
C GLU A 414 9.43 5.43 27.89
N TYR A 415 10.45 5.95 28.58
CA TYR A 415 11.81 5.47 28.39
C TYR A 415 12.12 4.32 29.35
N ALA A 416 12.36 3.13 28.80
CA ALA A 416 12.86 1.99 29.56
C ALA A 416 14.38 2.11 29.76
N ASN A 417 14.79 2.41 31.00
CA ASN A 417 16.16 2.84 31.32
C ASN A 417 17.22 1.74 31.22
N GLU A 418 16.83 0.47 31.14
CA GLU A 418 17.74 -0.67 31.05
C GLU A 418 17.74 -1.33 29.65
N GLY A 419 17.06 -0.72 28.68
CA GLY A 419 17.07 -1.15 27.28
C GLY A 419 16.23 -2.40 27.03
N ASN A 420 16.56 -3.16 25.97
CA ASN A 420 15.86 -4.41 25.66
C ASN A 420 16.41 -5.59 26.47
N LEU A 421 15.59 -6.64 26.63
CA LEU A 421 15.88 -7.82 27.44
C LEU A 421 17.13 -8.57 26.96
N ARG A 422 17.36 -8.63 25.64
CA ARG A 422 18.54 -9.31 25.08
C ARG A 422 19.84 -8.67 25.52
N ASP A 423 19.91 -7.34 25.44
CA ASP A 423 21.07 -6.57 25.89
C ASP A 423 21.18 -6.54 27.42
N TYR A 424 20.05 -6.59 28.13
CA TYR A 424 20.02 -6.69 29.59
C TYR A 424 20.67 -7.99 30.07
N PHE A 425 20.31 -9.14 29.49
CA PHE A 425 20.93 -10.43 29.81
C PHE A 425 22.45 -10.41 29.55
N ASN A 426 22.91 -9.83 28.44
CA ASN A 426 24.34 -9.74 28.15
C ASN A 426 25.13 -8.96 29.23
N ARG A 427 24.49 -8.12 30.03
CA ARG A 427 25.13 -7.31 31.09
C ARG A 427 24.90 -7.82 32.50
N LYS A 428 23.74 -8.42 32.76
CA LYS A 428 23.22 -8.65 34.13
C LYS A 428 22.85 -10.09 34.42
N PHE A 429 22.92 -11.00 33.44
CA PHE A 429 22.40 -12.36 33.62
C PHE A 429 23.03 -13.10 34.81
N ASP A 430 24.35 -13.01 34.99
CA ASP A 430 25.06 -13.67 36.10
C ASP A 430 24.62 -13.19 37.49
N SER A 431 23.96 -12.03 37.58
CA SER A 431 23.42 -11.50 38.83
C SER A 431 21.96 -11.92 39.10
N LEU A 432 21.29 -12.57 38.14
CA LEU A 432 19.88 -12.94 38.26
C LEU A 432 19.71 -14.27 38.99
N GLN A 433 19.02 -14.23 40.13
CA GLN A 433 18.56 -15.42 40.84
C GLN A 433 17.25 -15.93 40.24
N TRP A 434 16.83 -17.13 40.67
CA TRP A 434 15.60 -17.75 40.20
C TRP A 434 14.37 -16.85 40.44
N GLU A 435 14.27 -16.22 41.61
CA GLU A 435 13.23 -15.23 41.96
C GLU A 435 13.09 -14.13 40.90
N ASN A 436 14.23 -13.62 40.40
CA ASN A 436 14.22 -12.59 39.36
C ASN A 436 13.69 -13.17 38.05
N LYS A 437 14.14 -14.38 37.68
CA LYS A 437 13.74 -15.08 36.45
C LYS A 437 12.24 -15.38 36.42
N ILE A 438 11.67 -15.92 37.50
CA ILE A 438 10.24 -16.22 37.56
C ILE A 438 9.39 -14.94 37.58
N ARG A 439 9.85 -13.86 38.23
CA ARG A 439 9.20 -12.54 38.17
C ARG A 439 9.20 -11.96 36.76
N MET A 440 10.33 -12.07 36.06
CA MET A 440 10.45 -11.64 34.65
C MET A 440 9.50 -12.43 33.74
N ALA A 441 9.37 -13.73 33.94
CA ALA A 441 8.41 -14.56 33.23
C ALA A 441 6.96 -14.13 33.47
N LEU A 442 6.64 -13.81 34.73
CA LEU A 442 5.32 -13.31 35.13
C LEU A 442 5.00 -11.97 34.47
N ASP A 443 5.95 -11.02 34.47
CA ASP A 443 5.78 -9.70 33.83
C ASP A 443 5.39 -9.83 32.34
N ILE A 444 6.15 -10.60 31.56
CA ILE A 444 5.86 -10.80 30.13
C ILE A 444 4.48 -11.47 29.95
N THR A 445 4.18 -12.47 30.78
CA THR A 445 2.93 -13.23 30.69
C THR A 445 1.71 -12.36 31.05
N CYS A 446 1.82 -11.49 32.06
CA CYS A 446 0.79 -10.51 32.42
C CYS A 446 0.53 -9.54 31.26
N GLY A 447 1.58 -8.97 30.68
CA GLY A 447 1.45 -8.11 29.51
C GLY A 447 0.76 -8.82 28.34
N LEU A 448 1.19 -10.03 28.00
CA LEU A 448 0.62 -10.78 26.88
C LEU A 448 -0.84 -11.20 27.13
N LYS A 449 -1.18 -11.55 28.38
CA LYS A 449 -2.55 -11.83 28.80
C LYS A 449 -3.46 -10.61 28.58
N CYS A 450 -2.99 -9.40 28.93
CA CYS A 450 -3.71 -8.15 28.67
C CYS A 450 -3.99 -7.96 27.16
N LEU A 451 -2.96 -8.11 26.31
CA LEU A 451 -3.12 -8.05 24.84
C LEU A 451 -4.20 -9.02 24.35
N HIS A 452 -4.10 -10.29 24.78
CA HIS A 452 -4.99 -11.34 24.34
C HIS A 452 -6.42 -11.15 24.83
N SER A 453 -6.64 -10.65 26.06
CA SER A 453 -7.98 -10.31 26.56
C SER A 453 -8.64 -9.23 25.71
N ASP A 454 -7.85 -8.32 25.15
CA ASP A 454 -8.32 -7.26 24.28
C ASP A 454 -8.40 -7.64 22.79
N GLY A 455 -8.17 -8.92 22.48
CA GLY A 455 -8.22 -9.45 21.11
C GLY A 455 -7.06 -8.99 20.23
N ILE A 456 -5.96 -8.53 20.83
CA ILE A 456 -4.73 -8.10 20.13
C ILE A 456 -3.75 -9.28 20.13
N ILE A 457 -3.20 -9.59 18.94
CA ILE A 457 -2.14 -10.58 18.74
C ILE A 457 -0.87 -9.80 18.38
N HIS A 458 0.22 -10.03 19.11
CA HIS A 458 1.47 -9.28 18.94
C HIS A 458 2.18 -9.63 17.63
N ARG A 459 2.26 -10.92 17.29
CA ARG A 459 2.81 -11.50 16.04
C ARG A 459 4.32 -11.38 15.85
N ASP A 460 5.03 -10.72 16.76
CA ASP A 460 6.49 -10.47 16.71
C ASP A 460 7.10 -10.33 18.11
N LEU A 461 6.67 -11.20 19.02
CA LEU A 461 7.13 -11.21 20.40
C LEU A 461 8.53 -11.85 20.46
N HIS A 462 9.54 -11.11 20.95
CA HIS A 462 10.92 -11.59 21.08
C HIS A 462 11.71 -10.70 22.06
N SER A 463 12.90 -11.12 22.51
CA SER A 463 13.62 -10.41 23.58
C SER A 463 14.06 -8.99 23.22
N LYS A 464 14.20 -8.65 21.94
CA LYS A 464 14.43 -7.26 21.51
C LYS A 464 13.19 -6.34 21.58
N ASN A 465 11.98 -6.92 21.69
CA ASN A 465 10.70 -6.22 21.86
C ASN A 465 10.19 -6.27 23.31
N ILE A 466 10.97 -6.87 24.21
CA ILE A 466 10.76 -6.78 25.65
C ILE A 466 11.75 -5.76 26.21
N LEU A 467 11.25 -4.71 26.84
CA LEU A 467 12.04 -3.66 27.45
C LEU A 467 12.15 -3.84 28.96
N VAL A 468 13.25 -3.39 29.54
CA VAL A 468 13.53 -3.47 30.97
C VAL A 468 13.54 -2.05 31.54
N ASN A 469 12.67 -1.81 32.53
CA ASN A 469 12.55 -0.52 33.20
C ASN A 469 12.58 -0.72 34.72
N ASN A 470 13.72 -0.41 35.36
CA ASN A 470 13.98 -0.65 36.77
C ASN A 470 13.66 -2.10 37.21
N GLY A 471 14.15 -3.08 36.43
CA GLY A 471 13.96 -4.50 36.68
C GLY A 471 12.57 -5.07 36.34
N ARG A 472 11.60 -4.23 35.92
CA ARG A 472 10.29 -4.67 35.42
C ARG A 472 10.31 -4.84 33.91
N LEU A 473 9.66 -5.89 33.39
CA LEU A 473 9.57 -6.13 31.95
C LEU A 473 8.31 -5.53 31.33
N LEU A 474 8.50 -4.91 30.17
CA LEU A 474 7.48 -4.21 29.40
C LEU A 474 7.45 -4.76 27.96
N ILE A 475 6.27 -5.15 27.48
CA ILE A 475 6.05 -5.49 26.07
C ILE A 475 6.01 -4.20 25.25
N ALA A 476 6.78 -4.15 24.17
CA ALA A 476 6.87 -3.02 23.25
C ALA A 476 6.78 -3.45 21.78
N ASP A 477 6.74 -2.46 20.89
CA ASP A 477 6.67 -2.59 19.43
C ASP A 477 5.44 -3.32 18.88
N PHE A 478 4.40 -2.54 18.58
CA PHE A 478 3.13 -3.06 18.09
C PHE A 478 3.03 -2.99 16.57
N GLY A 479 4.15 -2.75 15.85
CA GLY A 479 4.18 -2.51 14.41
C GLY A 479 3.63 -3.66 13.55
N LEU A 480 3.72 -4.91 14.03
CA LEU A 480 3.13 -6.09 13.37
C LEU A 480 1.84 -6.60 14.00
N SER A 481 1.40 -5.97 15.09
CA SER A 481 0.24 -6.40 15.86
C SER A 481 -1.05 -6.28 15.05
N LYS A 482 -1.96 -7.23 15.26
CA LYS A 482 -3.29 -7.22 14.61
C LYS A 482 -4.37 -7.54 15.62
N ARG A 483 -5.55 -6.93 15.41
CA ARG A 483 -6.77 -7.33 16.10
C ARG A 483 -7.33 -8.60 15.47
N LEU A 484 -7.91 -9.49 16.28
CA LEU A 484 -8.48 -10.76 15.80
C LEU A 484 -9.53 -10.55 14.69
N THR A 485 -10.30 -9.46 14.75
CA THR A 485 -11.30 -9.08 13.73
C THR A 485 -10.71 -8.73 12.37
N GLU A 486 -9.42 -8.41 12.30
CA GLU A 486 -8.71 -8.04 11.06
C GLU A 486 -7.98 -9.22 10.42
N VAL A 487 -7.94 -10.36 11.12
CA VAL A 487 -7.26 -11.57 10.70
C VAL A 487 -8.11 -12.27 9.63
N THR A 488 -7.73 -12.11 8.36
CA THR A 488 -8.39 -12.76 7.22
C THR A 488 -7.42 -13.68 6.49
N SER A 489 -7.95 -14.76 5.89
CA SER A 489 -7.21 -15.75 5.10
C SER A 489 -6.48 -15.16 3.88
N ASN A 490 -6.85 -13.94 3.45
CA ASN A 490 -6.22 -13.21 2.35
C ASN A 490 -5.16 -12.19 2.79
N SER A 491 -4.81 -12.14 4.08
CA SER A 491 -3.80 -11.18 4.56
C SER A 491 -2.37 -11.61 4.18
N LYS A 492 -1.94 -11.21 2.97
CA LYS A 492 -0.62 -11.48 2.36
C LYS A 492 0.59 -10.82 3.08
N SER A 493 0.58 -10.70 4.40
CA SER A 493 1.74 -10.18 5.15
C SER A 493 1.95 -10.95 6.46
N ASN A 494 2.48 -12.16 6.30
CA ASN A 494 3.35 -12.75 7.30
C ASN A 494 4.76 -12.25 7.03
N ASN A 495 5.07 -11.04 7.50
CA ASN A 495 6.48 -10.71 7.69
C ASN A 495 7.04 -11.78 8.63
N ILE A 496 8.06 -12.50 8.15
CA ILE A 496 8.80 -13.46 8.97
C ILE A 496 9.53 -12.59 9.98
N GLY A 497 9.14 -12.68 11.25
CA GLY A 497 9.79 -12.01 12.35
C GLY A 497 11.19 -12.58 12.59
N ILE A 498 11.72 -12.43 13.80
CA ILE A 498 12.97 -13.10 14.19
C ILE A 498 12.75 -14.62 14.19
N ILE A 499 13.40 -15.35 13.27
CA ILE A 499 13.14 -16.76 12.93
C ILE A 499 13.05 -17.66 14.17
N GLU A 500 13.93 -17.41 15.13
CA GLU A 500 14.07 -18.09 16.40
C GLU A 500 12.76 -18.11 17.23
N TYR A 501 11.92 -17.08 17.09
CA TYR A 501 10.65 -16.93 17.80
C TYR A 501 9.44 -17.25 16.92
N VAL A 502 9.65 -17.57 15.65
CA VAL A 502 8.58 -17.87 14.69
C VAL A 502 8.18 -19.34 14.80
N GLU A 503 6.88 -19.59 14.95
CA GLU A 503 6.37 -20.95 15.07
C GLU A 503 6.54 -21.79 13.79
N PRO A 504 6.63 -23.13 13.90
CA PRO A 504 6.84 -24.03 12.76
C PRO A 504 5.86 -23.84 11.60
N GLN A 505 4.57 -23.62 11.88
CA GLN A 505 3.54 -23.52 10.84
C GLN A 505 3.71 -22.28 9.94
N CYS A 506 4.19 -21.17 10.51
CA CYS A 506 4.52 -19.96 9.76
C CYS A 506 5.66 -20.20 8.77
N LEU A 507 6.60 -21.08 9.11
CA LEU A 507 7.76 -21.43 8.28
C LEU A 507 7.41 -22.49 7.22
N ARG A 508 6.43 -23.35 7.47
CA ARG A 508 5.92 -24.35 6.50
C ARG A 508 5.00 -23.74 5.44
N SER A 509 4.21 -22.73 5.80
CA SER A 509 3.19 -22.17 4.91
C SER A 509 3.16 -20.64 4.97
N VAL A 510 3.44 -20.02 3.82
CA VAL A 510 3.33 -18.56 3.64
C VAL A 510 1.90 -18.03 3.88
N ASN A 511 0.88 -18.89 3.76
CA ASN A 511 -0.53 -18.54 3.95
C ASN A 511 -1.05 -18.88 5.35
N TYR A 512 -0.21 -19.44 6.24
CA TYR A 512 -0.63 -19.73 7.60
C TYR A 512 -1.04 -18.45 8.33
N VAL A 513 -2.11 -18.47 9.11
CA VAL A 513 -2.60 -17.26 9.75
C VAL A 513 -2.21 -17.27 11.22
N LYS A 514 -1.31 -16.36 11.61
CA LYS A 514 -0.90 -16.19 13.02
C LYS A 514 -2.11 -15.83 13.89
N ASP A 515 -2.23 -16.49 15.03
CA ASP A 515 -3.24 -16.24 16.05
C ASP A 515 -2.60 -16.12 17.46
N LYS A 516 -3.42 -16.15 18.52
CA LYS A 516 -2.92 -16.06 19.91
C LYS A 516 -1.90 -17.15 20.25
N ARG A 517 -2.02 -18.34 19.66
CA ARG A 517 -1.11 -19.47 19.90
C ARG A 517 0.25 -19.27 19.25
N SER A 518 0.33 -18.41 18.23
CA SER A 518 1.60 -17.94 17.68
C SER A 518 2.39 -17.15 18.73
N ASP A 519 1.72 -16.24 19.46
CA ASP A 519 2.38 -15.48 20.53
C ASP A 519 2.77 -16.38 21.71
N VAL A 520 1.96 -17.41 22.03
CA VAL A 520 2.30 -18.39 23.08
C VAL A 520 3.57 -19.19 22.70
N TYR A 521 3.75 -19.53 21.42
CA TYR A 521 5.00 -20.15 20.97
C TYR A 521 6.20 -19.24 21.24
N SER A 522 6.10 -17.98 20.83
CA SER A 522 7.16 -16.99 21.06
C SER A 522 7.42 -16.75 22.55
N LEU A 523 6.37 -16.78 23.38
CA LEU A 523 6.49 -16.75 24.84
C LEU A 523 7.27 -17.96 25.36
N GLY A 524 7.01 -19.17 24.85
CA GLY A 524 7.78 -20.37 25.21
C GLY A 524 9.29 -20.21 24.96
N VAL A 525 9.67 -19.63 23.82
CA VAL A 525 11.07 -19.31 23.51
C VAL A 525 11.64 -18.27 24.49
N LEU A 526 10.88 -17.21 24.82
CA LEU A 526 11.27 -16.22 25.81
C LEU A 526 11.44 -16.80 27.22
N LEU A 527 10.55 -17.71 27.64
CA LEU A 527 10.62 -18.37 28.93
C LEU A 527 11.90 -19.21 29.03
N TRP A 528 12.27 -19.93 27.97
CA TRP A 528 13.55 -20.63 27.90
C TRP A 528 14.73 -19.64 27.96
N GLU A 529 14.66 -18.54 27.20
CA GLU A 529 15.73 -17.52 27.15
C GLU A 529 15.98 -16.87 28.51
N ILE A 530 14.94 -16.69 29.33
CA ILE A 530 15.06 -16.23 30.73
C ILE A 530 15.88 -17.20 31.59
N THR A 531 15.79 -18.50 31.31
CA THR A 531 16.53 -19.53 32.08
C THR A 531 17.95 -19.72 31.58
N SER A 532 18.17 -19.63 30.26
CA SER A 532 19.47 -19.85 29.63
C SER A 532 20.36 -18.62 29.66
N GLY A 533 19.77 -17.43 29.53
CA GLY A 533 20.53 -16.20 29.32
C GLY A 533 21.21 -16.12 27.95
N HIS A 534 21.05 -17.12 27.09
CA HIS A 534 21.68 -17.19 25.77
C HIS A 534 20.69 -16.79 24.67
N PRO A 535 21.16 -16.21 23.55
CA PRO A 535 20.30 -16.04 22.38
C PRO A 535 19.76 -17.40 21.93
N PRO A 536 18.47 -17.52 21.55
CA PRO A 536 17.96 -18.79 21.06
C PRO A 536 18.70 -19.24 19.79
N PHE A 537 18.88 -20.54 19.68
CA PHE A 537 19.61 -21.30 18.68
C PHE A 537 21.04 -20.79 18.43
N HIS A 538 21.73 -20.26 19.45
CA HIS A 538 23.05 -19.64 19.28
C HIS A 538 24.15 -20.60 18.81
N THR A 539 23.97 -21.92 18.99
CA THR A 539 24.89 -22.97 18.52
C THR A 539 24.48 -23.57 17.17
N ALA A 540 23.28 -23.27 16.68
CA ALA A 540 22.74 -23.87 15.46
C ALA A 540 23.22 -23.15 14.19
N GLU A 541 23.22 -23.89 13.08
CA GLU A 541 23.50 -23.32 11.76
C GLU A 541 22.34 -22.42 11.30
N ARG A 542 22.64 -21.13 11.08
CA ARG A 542 21.62 -20.11 10.81
C ARG A 542 20.89 -20.28 9.48
N ASP A 543 21.59 -20.73 8.44
CA ASP A 543 21.06 -20.77 7.07
C ASP A 543 19.90 -21.78 6.93
N MET A 544 19.94 -22.86 7.72
CA MET A 544 18.94 -23.92 7.70
C MET A 544 18.03 -23.92 8.94
N LEU A 545 18.20 -22.96 9.86
CA LEU A 545 17.47 -22.94 11.13
C LEU A 545 15.94 -23.01 10.94
N GLY A 546 15.41 -22.24 9.99
CA GLY A 546 13.99 -22.25 9.68
C GLY A 546 13.50 -23.64 9.21
N TYR A 547 14.33 -24.38 8.48
CA TYR A 547 14.03 -25.75 8.07
C TYR A 547 14.07 -26.71 9.28
N HIS A 548 15.09 -26.63 10.13
CA HIS A 548 15.20 -27.50 11.31
C HIS A 548 14.06 -27.27 12.31
N ILE A 549 13.70 -26.01 12.60
CA ILE A 549 12.56 -25.69 13.47
C ILE A 549 11.25 -26.25 12.88
N SER A 550 11.06 -26.10 11.56
CA SER A 550 9.80 -26.41 10.90
C SER A 550 9.64 -27.86 10.49
N HIS A 551 10.66 -28.57 10.05
CA HIS A 551 10.53 -29.94 9.51
C HIS A 551 11.12 -31.01 10.43
N GLU A 552 12.11 -30.64 11.25
CA GLU A 552 12.77 -31.57 12.18
C GLU A 552 12.34 -31.34 13.63
N ASN A 553 11.49 -30.35 13.87
CA ASN A 553 11.02 -29.95 15.19
C ASN A 553 12.18 -29.63 16.16
N LEU A 554 13.26 -29.03 15.64
CA LEU A 554 14.38 -28.57 16.45
C LEU A 554 13.88 -27.60 17.53
N ARG A 555 14.28 -27.86 18.78
CA ARG A 555 14.03 -27.02 19.96
C ARG A 555 15.32 -26.88 20.74
N GLU A 556 15.34 -25.91 21.62
CA GLU A 556 16.47 -25.69 22.49
C GLU A 556 16.60 -26.76 23.57
N GLU A 557 17.85 -27.04 23.94
CA GLU A 557 18.14 -27.97 25.00
C GLU A 557 17.74 -27.38 26.37
N PRO A 558 17.22 -28.20 27.29
CA PRO A 558 16.92 -27.78 28.64
C PRO A 558 18.16 -27.26 29.38
N ILE A 559 17.98 -26.24 30.21
CA ILE A 559 19.06 -25.66 31.01
C ILE A 559 19.09 -26.31 32.39
N ASP A 560 20.25 -26.82 32.77
CA ASP A 560 20.49 -27.40 34.08
C ASP A 560 20.19 -26.39 35.20
N GLY A 561 19.55 -26.87 36.28
CA GLY A 561 19.10 -26.03 37.39
C GLY A 561 17.78 -25.30 37.16
N THR A 562 17.15 -25.44 35.99
CA THR A 562 15.79 -24.95 35.77
C THR A 562 14.76 -25.86 36.46
N PRO A 563 13.85 -25.33 37.29
CA PRO A 563 12.76 -26.11 37.89
C PRO A 563 11.94 -26.88 36.86
N SER A 564 11.58 -28.11 37.21
CA SER A 564 10.92 -29.06 36.30
C SER A 564 9.61 -28.53 35.73
N GLU A 565 8.80 -27.88 36.55
CA GLU A 565 7.49 -27.35 36.24
C GLU A 565 7.60 -26.19 35.25
N TYR A 566 8.58 -25.30 35.46
CA TYR A 566 8.86 -24.20 34.54
C TYR A 566 9.35 -24.73 33.19
N ARG A 567 10.23 -25.75 33.22
CA ARG A 567 10.70 -26.45 32.02
C ARG A 567 9.56 -27.05 31.23
N GLN A 568 8.70 -27.82 31.88
CA GLN A 568 7.54 -28.43 31.23
C GLN A 568 6.61 -27.38 30.63
N LEU A 569 6.42 -26.24 31.31
CA LEU A 569 5.59 -25.15 30.83
C LEU A 569 6.12 -24.55 29.52
N TYR A 570 7.38 -24.11 29.47
CA TYR A 570 7.91 -23.52 28.24
C TYR A 570 7.96 -24.55 27.10
N GLN A 571 8.21 -25.83 27.44
CA GLN A 571 8.19 -26.91 26.46
C GLN A 571 6.79 -27.16 25.87
N LYS A 572 5.74 -26.98 26.66
CA LYS A 572 4.36 -27.03 26.18
C LYS A 572 3.99 -25.81 25.35
N CYS A 573 4.52 -24.63 25.71
CA CYS A 573 4.24 -23.39 24.99
C CYS A 573 4.79 -23.41 23.56
N TRP A 574 5.97 -23.97 23.32
CA TRP A 574 6.59 -24.02 21.98
C TRP A 574 6.33 -25.34 21.21
N ASP A 575 5.26 -26.08 21.55
CA ASP A 575 4.90 -27.31 20.84
C ASP A 575 4.73 -27.03 19.34
N GLY A 576 5.18 -27.96 18.50
CA GLY A 576 5.09 -27.84 17.04
C GLY A 576 3.66 -27.85 16.52
N ASP A 577 2.73 -28.42 17.28
CA ASP A 577 1.29 -28.39 17.05
C ASP A 577 0.64 -27.24 17.86
N PRO A 578 0.10 -26.20 17.19
CA PRO A 578 -0.57 -25.10 17.88
C PRO A 578 -1.71 -25.53 18.80
N GLU A 579 -2.42 -26.61 18.50
CA GLU A 579 -3.57 -27.08 19.29
C GLU A 579 -3.16 -27.67 20.65
N LYS A 580 -1.90 -28.08 20.80
CA LYS A 580 -1.37 -28.64 22.06
C LYS A 580 -0.87 -27.57 23.02
N ARG A 581 -0.69 -26.34 22.54
CA ARG A 581 -0.18 -25.23 23.35
C ARG A 581 -1.25 -24.78 24.33
N PRO A 582 -0.87 -24.44 25.57
CA PRO A 582 -1.79 -23.84 26.53
C PRO A 582 -2.28 -22.48 26.02
N ASN A 583 -3.47 -22.07 26.45
CA ASN A 583 -3.88 -20.67 26.27
C ASN A 583 -3.17 -19.78 27.30
N ILE A 584 -3.14 -18.46 27.05
CA ILE A 584 -2.37 -17.53 27.89
C ILE A 584 -2.82 -17.49 29.36
N ASN A 585 -4.08 -17.79 29.67
CA ASN A 585 -4.55 -17.84 31.06
C ASN A 585 -4.00 -19.07 31.79
N GLU A 586 -3.87 -20.20 31.11
CA GLU A 586 -3.25 -21.40 31.66
C GLU A 586 -1.76 -21.16 31.96
N VAL A 587 -1.04 -20.51 31.02
CA VAL A 587 0.37 -20.11 31.22
C VAL A 587 0.51 -19.16 32.42
N TYR A 588 -0.35 -18.14 32.49
CA TYR A 588 -0.38 -17.18 33.60
C TYR A 588 -0.60 -17.87 34.95
N ASN A 589 -1.61 -18.74 35.05
CA ASN A 589 -1.94 -19.43 36.30
C ASN A 589 -0.81 -20.36 36.74
N GLU A 590 -0.13 -21.01 35.79
CA GLU A 590 1.01 -21.88 36.06
C GLU A 590 2.21 -21.10 36.60
N ILE A 591 2.60 -20.00 35.93
CA ILE A 591 3.71 -19.14 36.38
C ILE A 591 3.39 -18.51 37.73
N LEU A 592 2.16 -18.02 37.93
CA LEU A 592 1.75 -17.43 39.21
C LEU A 592 1.83 -18.44 40.36
N ARG A 593 1.43 -19.70 40.13
CA ARG A 593 1.58 -20.76 41.13
C ARG A 593 3.04 -21.02 41.48
N GLN A 594 3.91 -21.12 40.47
CA GLN A 594 5.35 -21.32 40.67
C GLN A 594 5.99 -20.14 41.42
N TYR A 595 5.59 -18.91 41.08
CA TYR A 595 6.03 -17.69 41.77
C TYR A 595 5.61 -17.68 43.26
N ALA A 596 4.37 -18.08 43.56
CA ALA A 596 3.88 -18.13 44.93
C ALA A 596 4.59 -19.21 45.77
N ASN A 597 4.92 -20.36 45.17
CA ASN A 597 5.66 -21.41 45.85
C ASN A 597 7.09 -20.97 46.20
N ASP A 598 7.78 -20.32 45.27
CA ASP A 598 9.13 -19.77 45.49
C ASP A 598 9.15 -18.73 46.63
N ALA A 599 8.14 -17.86 46.68
CA ALA A 599 8.00 -16.87 47.76
C ALA A 599 7.75 -17.51 49.14
N ASN A 600 6.97 -18.59 49.20
CA ASN A 600 6.70 -19.31 50.45
C ASN A 600 7.91 -20.11 50.94
N GLU A 601 8.74 -20.67 50.04
CA GLU A 601 9.97 -21.39 50.39
C GLU A 601 11.04 -20.48 50.99
N GLN A 602 11.01 -19.17 50.68
CA GLN A 602 11.93 -18.17 51.21
C GLN A 602 11.45 -17.49 52.49
N GLN A 603 10.21 -17.75 52.92
CA GLN A 603 9.59 -17.13 54.11
C GLN A 603 9.31 -18.17 55.21
N GLU A 604 10.35 -18.58 55.93
CA GLU A 604 10.21 -19.09 57.31
C GLU A 604 9.98 -17.93 58.32
N ASP A 605 9.13 -16.94 57.98
CA ASP A 605 8.74 -15.83 58.86
C ASP A 605 7.19 -15.78 58.98
N PRO A 606 6.61 -15.90 60.20
CA PRO A 606 5.16 -16.01 60.43
C PRO A 606 4.30 -14.87 59.85
N LEU A 607 4.87 -13.70 59.58
CA LEU A 607 4.11 -12.54 59.08
C LEU A 607 3.67 -12.70 57.62
N ALA A 608 4.39 -13.51 56.84
CA ALA A 608 4.11 -13.66 55.42
C ALA A 608 3.10 -14.76 55.07
N ALA A 609 2.93 -15.75 55.97
CA ALA A 609 1.83 -16.71 55.92
C ALA A 609 0.46 -15.99 55.87
N SER A 610 0.33 -14.87 56.59
CA SER A 610 -0.88 -14.03 56.56
C SER A 610 -1.13 -13.35 55.20
N ILE A 611 -0.09 -13.10 54.40
CA ILE A 611 -0.22 -12.48 53.06
C ILE A 611 -0.57 -13.57 52.03
N SER A 612 0.04 -14.74 52.15
CA SER A 612 -0.26 -15.94 51.35
C SER A 612 -1.73 -16.40 51.51
N ASP A 613 -2.24 -16.40 52.74
CA ASP A 613 -3.64 -16.73 53.02
C ASP A 613 -4.63 -15.70 52.43
N ASN A 614 -4.27 -14.42 52.40
CA ASN A 614 -5.07 -13.38 51.77
C ASN A 614 -5.09 -13.50 50.24
N LEU A 615 -3.96 -13.85 49.60
CA LEU A 615 -3.89 -14.11 48.16
C LEU A 615 -4.66 -15.38 47.76
N ASN A 616 -4.61 -16.43 48.57
CA ASN A 616 -5.40 -17.66 48.37
C ASN A 616 -6.91 -17.43 48.58
N SER A 617 -7.30 -16.48 49.43
CA SER A 617 -8.68 -16.03 49.61
C SER A 617 -9.21 -15.26 48.39
N LEU A 618 -8.38 -14.36 47.83
CA LEU A 618 -8.66 -13.65 46.58
C LEU A 618 -8.75 -14.61 45.37
N TYR A 619 -7.94 -15.67 45.36
CA TYR A 619 -8.00 -16.75 44.36
C TYR A 619 -9.34 -17.50 44.41
N LYS A 620 -9.91 -17.73 45.60
CA LYS A 620 -11.23 -18.37 45.73
C LYS A 620 -12.38 -17.43 45.37
N GLN A 621 -12.28 -16.13 45.65
CA GLN A 621 -13.33 -15.16 45.31
C GLN A 621 -13.39 -14.81 43.82
N SER A 622 -12.25 -14.71 43.13
CA SER A 622 -12.19 -14.45 41.68
C SER A 622 -12.72 -15.60 40.82
N GLY A 623 -12.78 -16.82 41.37
CA GLY A 623 -13.42 -17.97 40.73
C GLY A 623 -14.96 -17.95 40.75
N GLN A 624 -15.60 -17.03 41.50
CA GLN A 624 -17.06 -16.99 41.68
C GLN A 624 -17.74 -15.69 41.22
N LEU A 625 -17.01 -14.61 40.94
CA LEU A 625 -17.58 -13.42 40.29
C LEU A 625 -16.66 -12.91 39.18
N GLY A 626 -17.14 -12.99 37.94
CA GLY A 626 -16.62 -12.14 36.88
C GLY A 626 -17.08 -10.70 37.13
N LEU A 627 -16.19 -9.83 37.62
CA LEU A 627 -16.25 -8.37 37.48
C LEU A 627 -14.96 -7.72 38.01
N CYS A 628 -14.62 -6.60 37.39
CA CYS A 628 -13.42 -5.77 37.53
C CYS A 628 -13.02 -5.43 38.97
N ILE A 629 -11.71 -5.36 39.21
CA ILE A 629 -11.15 -4.55 40.31
C ILE A 629 -10.02 -3.67 39.74
N GLU A 630 -10.36 -2.40 39.53
CA GLU A 630 -9.45 -1.27 39.65
C GLU A 630 -9.02 -1.17 41.12
N THR A 631 -7.75 -1.35 41.45
CA THR A 631 -7.14 -0.75 42.65
C THR A 631 -5.62 -0.73 42.51
N CYS A 632 -5.06 0.36 42.00
CA CYS A 632 -3.80 0.91 42.51
C CYS A 632 -3.66 2.37 42.05
N SER A 633 -4.43 3.25 42.66
CA SER A 633 -4.10 4.67 42.79
C SER A 633 -4.05 4.93 44.29
N ILE A 634 -2.85 4.88 44.86
CA ILE A 634 -2.60 5.40 46.20
C ILE A 634 -1.94 6.75 46.03
N ASP A 635 -2.63 7.74 46.57
CA ASP A 635 -2.26 9.13 46.72
C ASP A 635 -0.80 9.33 47.10
N CYS A 636 -0.10 10.14 46.30
CA CYS A 636 1.11 10.83 46.72
C CYS A 636 0.84 12.34 46.66
N ASN A 637 0.07 12.84 47.62
CA ASN A 637 -0.04 14.26 47.95
C ASN A 637 -0.22 14.39 49.47
N ARG A 638 0.90 14.56 50.18
CA ARG A 638 1.08 15.31 51.44
C ARG A 638 2.46 15.02 52.05
N GLN A 639 3.43 15.86 51.71
CA GLN A 639 4.04 16.82 52.64
C GLN A 639 4.82 17.87 51.85
#